data_AF-A0A1F7ZMA8-F1
#
_entry.id   AF-A0A1F7ZMA8-F1
#
_cell.length_a   1.000
_cell.length_b   1.000
_cell.length_c   1.000
_cell.angle_alpha   90.00
_cell.angle_beta   90.00
_cell.angle_gamma   90.00
#
_symmetry.space_group_name_H-M   'P 1'
#
loop_
_entity.id
_entity.type
_entity.pdbx_description
1 polymer ?
#
loop_
_entity_poly.entity_id
_entity_poly.type
_entity_poly.pdbx_seq_one_letter_code
_entity_poly.pdbx_strand_id
1 'polypeptide(L)'
;MVSEDDGTTPRKKRKITPPKAVPYMLRPLFDRVPLTADDPNDDVHITCVEYWNDNLYIGTSAAEILHFVCLPPDPSDNTNEPSFILASRLPIPFSKNTSVTNRQQGIQQIVLLPSVNKACILCNGTATFYLLPELSPAFRENTKVNNCCWIGGLDQNASIDEPERPVVMIATQSKIMLVRIGDDARLVRNIEFPGCLTASRRGIIACAADSRSYSLLDVEHQQKIPLFPMSFFDEALASGQVEDMPPASLSPSSSAEAHAHGRSSSLNTIAGMLQPNARSASQDRSSSVTPELSSSSGTPTRSRSKERGDSISPRTSSEHPSRDSQSSPREGPKPLPPLPKQSSTQLKPHILSPTSSEFLLVRGTDATEPGVGMFVNVDGDVVRGTITFHKYPESVVIDKGDENNLIGAPNDTREDLILAVIEADQDGKLRKFLEVQLWDVDPGNADNHKSWVEIPSVQDAQPSHVGLLHTLSPSQLEVSEMRGLLQMVRLRTPSLSPHVPATDPRTQASIEQLQEEKELFESQEAMDPEGTKKDTPDWEAERNADEAKFARQLGKTQSSLVLWSGKQIWRVVKNPLTMQLNDALQSAQESQEDGHSVLRRDVIMDIIKLVQEAEPKSEAEFLGLNYVKQKSSLLLFGDLVFMDPTIRDGVTINATEKALVAGELDPRVALLLVPLLRQEVLQGPQGIWIHGGLAEMAELYLKRLDSVKVSKEPDVFDSEVLNMIKRFLLAWQQKRGYGSITDDAYIFDSVDAALLHLLLEQDSKVPTEHRLSSRTRTELNRLVDNWKGNFDRAVALLEKYKRLFLLSRLYQSQKMSRNVLKTWRRIIEGEEDSGCETTASGVEAQMRRYLVKIKDAQLVEEYGTWLAQRNPNLGIQVFADNTSRVKLDPADVVRLLKERAPNAVQDYLEHLVFSKNYTQYADDLLSYYLDTVLSVLETSPAARSSLAESYSTYRALQPPKPTYMNFIHENTPSEPWWQSRLRLLQLLGGGGSSQFSSVPSPKLTYSIPAVLARIEPFQNELVSESIILDGLQGRHREALHLLTHGLGDYDSAVRYCLFGGPRSTSSTNTPTEFADRSQQSELFGYLLDEFLHIQDPSECIERTSDLLARFASWFDVGEVLRLVPDTWSVDILSGFLAHVFRVLISETRETRVERALSASLNLRVGAEYIEGVEKVGGWVEDGEGLRCLKEANTRAAVPADDGDDFGDMVEPRGDD
;
A
#
# COMPACT_ATOMS: atom_id res chain seq x y z
N MET A 1 6.49 5.93 -8.34
CA MET A 1 6.25 7.35 -8.73
C MET A 1 7.22 8.20 -7.95
N VAL A 2 7.75 9.25 -8.56
CA VAL A 2 8.56 10.27 -7.87
C VAL A 2 7.63 11.39 -7.43
N SER A 3 7.78 11.84 -6.19
CA SER A 3 7.20 13.08 -5.66
C SER A 3 8.35 13.89 -5.08
N GLU A 4 8.66 15.02 -5.70
CA GLU A 4 9.74 15.90 -5.27
C GLU A 4 9.32 16.79 -4.09
N ASP A 5 10.34 17.35 -3.44
CA ASP A 5 10.31 18.48 -2.50
C ASP A 5 9.57 18.29 -1.15
N ASP A 6 10.35 17.97 -0.11
CA ASP A 6 10.26 18.72 1.16
C ASP A 6 11.67 18.94 1.74
N GLY A 7 11.97 20.18 2.10
CA GLY A 7 13.31 20.71 2.31
C GLY A 7 13.93 20.37 3.67
N THR A 8 14.30 19.10 3.89
CA THR A 8 15.04 18.69 5.09
C THR A 8 16.54 18.55 4.83
N THR A 9 17.36 19.12 5.72
CA THR A 9 18.81 18.98 5.68
C THR A 9 19.22 17.51 5.82
N PRO A 10 20.23 17.03 5.09
CA PRO A 10 20.65 15.64 5.16
C PRO A 10 21.20 15.36 6.57
N ARG A 11 20.39 14.69 7.39
CA ARG A 11 20.86 14.08 8.64
C ARG A 11 22.01 13.16 8.28
N LYS A 12 23.21 13.37 8.87
CA LYS A 12 24.36 12.47 8.69
C LYS A 12 23.88 11.03 8.95
N LYS A 13 23.88 10.19 7.91
CA LYS A 13 23.39 8.81 7.98
C LYS A 13 24.13 8.08 9.09
N ARG A 14 23.41 7.35 9.94
CA ARG A 14 23.99 6.75 11.14
C ARG A 14 24.75 5.48 10.74
N LYS A 15 26.05 5.44 11.02
CA LYS A 15 26.89 4.26 10.73
C LYS A 15 26.36 3.02 11.49
N ILE A 16 26.47 1.87 10.84
CA ILE A 16 26.00 0.59 11.36
C ILE A 16 27.08 0.01 12.28
N THR A 17 26.98 0.29 13.58
CA THR A 17 27.78 -0.41 14.60
C THR A 17 26.90 -1.52 15.21
N PRO A 18 27.06 -2.79 14.82
CA PRO A 18 26.23 -3.87 15.36
C PRO A 18 26.54 -4.12 16.84
N PRO A 19 25.56 -4.59 17.64
CA PRO A 19 25.74 -4.74 19.08
C PRO A 19 26.67 -5.93 19.40
N LYS A 20 27.93 -5.62 19.74
CA LYS A 20 28.94 -6.53 20.33
C LYS A 20 29.47 -7.67 19.44
N ALA A 21 29.11 -7.74 18.16
CA ALA A 21 29.69 -8.71 17.24
C ALA A 21 31.15 -8.37 16.91
N VAL A 22 31.97 -9.40 16.63
CA VAL A 22 33.39 -9.21 16.27
C VAL A 22 33.49 -8.88 14.78
N PRO A 23 34.14 -7.76 14.38
CA PRO A 23 34.12 -7.30 12.98
C PRO A 23 35.05 -8.08 12.04
N TYR A 24 35.99 -8.87 12.56
CA TYR A 24 36.84 -9.76 11.79
C TYR A 24 36.81 -11.19 12.36
N MET A 25 36.92 -12.17 11.47
CA MET A 25 37.12 -13.58 11.78
C MET A 25 38.52 -14.02 11.37
N LEU A 26 39.13 -14.90 12.16
CA LEU A 26 40.34 -15.64 11.76
C LEU A 26 39.91 -16.98 11.18
N ARG A 27 40.34 -17.28 9.95
CA ARG A 27 40.04 -18.53 9.23
C ARG A 27 41.36 -19.14 8.76
N PRO A 28 41.57 -20.47 8.84
CA PRO A 28 42.85 -21.05 8.44
C PRO A 28 43.16 -20.72 6.97
N LEU A 29 44.42 -20.42 6.69
CA LEU A 29 45.00 -20.46 5.35
C LEU A 29 45.77 -21.77 5.18
N PHE A 30 46.62 -22.11 6.15
CA PHE A 30 47.41 -23.33 6.15
C PHE A 30 47.84 -23.72 7.58
N ASP A 31 47.38 -24.89 8.05
CA ASP A 31 47.42 -25.24 9.48
C ASP A 31 48.76 -25.79 10.00
N ARG A 32 49.58 -26.41 9.13
CA ARG A 32 50.80 -27.11 9.55
C ARG A 32 51.92 -26.91 8.55
N VAL A 33 52.57 -25.75 8.62
CA VAL A 33 53.78 -25.49 7.82
C VAL A 33 54.91 -26.45 8.26
N PRO A 34 55.51 -27.23 7.34
CA PRO A 34 56.61 -28.17 7.62
C PRO A 34 57.94 -27.42 7.78
N LEU A 35 58.11 -26.74 8.92
CA LEU A 35 59.25 -25.84 9.17
C LEU A 35 60.61 -26.53 9.26
N THR A 36 60.70 -27.79 9.70
CA THR A 36 61.96 -28.56 9.71
C THR A 36 61.92 -29.71 8.71
N ALA A 37 63.09 -30.12 8.22
CA ALA A 37 63.25 -31.23 7.28
C ALA A 37 63.65 -32.55 7.97
N ASP A 38 64.68 -32.52 8.81
CA ASP A 38 65.35 -33.73 9.33
C ASP A 38 65.40 -33.85 10.86
N ASP A 39 65.23 -32.76 11.63
CA ASP A 39 65.36 -32.77 13.10
C ASP A 39 64.20 -31.96 13.76
N PRO A 40 63.49 -32.50 14.78
CA PRO A 40 62.38 -31.79 15.44
C PRO A 40 62.82 -30.77 16.50
N ASN A 41 64.12 -30.61 16.78
CA ASN A 41 64.61 -29.91 17.97
C ASN A 41 65.15 -28.48 17.72
N ASP A 42 65.15 -27.98 16.48
CA ASP A 42 65.50 -26.60 16.14
C ASP A 42 64.29 -25.64 16.26
N ASP A 43 64.52 -24.45 16.83
CA ASP A 43 63.51 -23.39 17.04
C ASP A 43 63.24 -22.57 15.73
N VAL A 44 62.84 -23.29 14.68
CA VAL A 44 62.51 -22.70 13.38
C VAL A 44 61.09 -22.13 13.42
N HIS A 45 60.97 -20.85 13.08
CA HIS A 45 59.70 -20.11 13.04
C HIS A 45 59.54 -19.33 11.73
N ILE A 46 58.29 -18.95 11.44
CA ILE A 46 57.92 -18.13 10.27
C ILE A 46 58.29 -16.68 10.54
N THR A 47 59.14 -16.09 9.69
CA THR A 47 59.57 -14.68 9.80
C THR A 47 58.72 -13.74 8.94
N CYS A 48 58.31 -14.20 7.76
CA CYS A 48 57.46 -13.46 6.82
C CYS A 48 56.66 -14.41 5.92
N VAL A 49 55.51 -13.95 5.44
CA VAL A 49 54.62 -14.68 4.52
C VAL A 49 54.16 -13.72 3.43
N GLU A 50 54.23 -14.15 2.17
CA GLU A 50 53.70 -13.43 1.01
C GLU A 50 52.78 -14.36 0.19
N TYR A 51 51.70 -13.81 -0.38
CA TYR A 51 50.76 -14.53 -1.22
C TYR A 51 50.47 -13.77 -2.51
N TRP A 52 50.69 -14.43 -3.64
CA TRP A 52 50.53 -13.84 -4.97
C TRP A 52 50.12 -14.90 -5.98
N ASN A 53 49.03 -14.65 -6.71
CA ASN A 53 48.57 -15.49 -7.83
C ASN A 53 48.63 -17.00 -7.53
N ASP A 54 47.91 -17.43 -6.48
CA ASP A 54 47.86 -18.82 -5.99
C ASP A 54 49.20 -19.46 -5.58
N ASN A 55 50.24 -18.64 -5.35
CA ASN A 55 51.52 -19.07 -4.78
C ASN A 55 51.70 -18.44 -3.39
N LEU A 56 52.04 -19.30 -2.41
CA LEU A 56 52.29 -18.92 -1.02
C LEU A 56 53.80 -19.07 -0.73
N TYR A 57 54.44 -17.97 -0.36
CA TYR A 57 55.88 -17.88 -0.10
C TYR A 57 56.13 -17.61 1.39
N ILE A 58 56.80 -18.54 2.07
CA ILE A 58 57.03 -18.49 3.51
C ILE A 58 58.54 -18.40 3.77
N GLY A 59 58.99 -17.32 4.40
CA GLY A 59 60.36 -17.17 4.87
C GLY A 59 60.55 -17.72 6.29
N THR A 60 61.65 -18.44 6.52
CA THR A 60 61.98 -19.01 7.83
C THR A 60 63.22 -18.37 8.49
N SER A 61 63.32 -18.52 9.81
CA SER A 61 64.54 -18.21 10.57
C SER A 61 65.75 -19.06 10.16
N ALA A 62 65.53 -20.22 9.54
CA ALA A 62 66.57 -21.11 8.99
C ALA A 62 67.18 -20.63 7.65
N ALA A 63 66.78 -19.45 7.14
CA ALA A 63 67.19 -18.91 5.84
C ALA A 63 66.71 -19.72 4.62
N GLU A 64 65.56 -20.41 4.76
CA GLU A 64 64.89 -21.13 3.67
C GLU A 64 63.57 -20.47 3.28
N ILE A 65 63.27 -20.42 1.98
CA ILE A 65 61.92 -20.13 1.50
C ILE A 65 61.21 -21.45 1.25
N LEU A 66 60.01 -21.61 1.82
CA LEU A 66 59.07 -22.64 1.44
C LEU A 66 58.07 -22.02 0.45
N HIS A 67 57.99 -22.58 -0.75
CA HIS A 67 57.07 -22.16 -1.80
C HIS A 67 56.01 -23.24 -1.97
N PHE A 68 54.77 -22.88 -1.68
CA PHE A 68 53.59 -23.72 -1.87
C PHE A 68 52.76 -23.20 -3.04
N VAL A 69 52.20 -24.12 -3.82
CA VAL A 69 51.16 -23.83 -4.80
C VAL A 69 49.80 -24.19 -4.19
N CYS A 70 48.88 -23.24 -4.26
CA CYS A 70 47.47 -23.41 -3.94
C CYS A 70 46.81 -24.19 -5.08
N LEU A 71 46.19 -25.33 -4.78
CA LEU A 71 45.31 -26.04 -5.70
C LEU A 71 43.86 -25.64 -5.46
N PRO A 72 43.04 -25.53 -6.52
CA PRO A 72 41.60 -25.39 -6.36
C PRO A 72 41.03 -26.61 -5.62
N PRO A 73 39.95 -26.43 -4.82
CA PRO A 73 39.30 -27.54 -4.14
C PRO A 73 38.77 -28.59 -5.14
N ASP A 74 38.81 -29.86 -4.72
CA ASP A 74 38.24 -30.95 -5.51
C ASP A 74 36.70 -30.83 -5.52
N PRO A 75 36.03 -30.90 -6.68
CA PRO A 75 34.58 -30.76 -6.78
C PRO A 75 33.78 -31.87 -6.08
N SER A 76 34.44 -32.95 -5.63
CA SER A 76 33.85 -34.01 -4.79
C SER A 76 33.97 -33.76 -3.29
N ASP A 77 34.80 -32.82 -2.84
CA ASP A 77 34.95 -32.49 -1.41
C ASP A 77 33.92 -31.43 -0.98
N ASN A 78 33.18 -31.72 0.09
CA ASN A 78 32.15 -30.83 0.62
C ASN A 78 32.70 -29.67 1.44
N THR A 79 33.98 -29.71 1.85
CA THR A 79 34.66 -28.63 2.58
C THR A 79 34.97 -27.43 1.68
N ASN A 80 35.22 -27.67 0.39
CA ASN A 80 35.57 -26.66 -0.62
C ASN A 80 36.83 -25.82 -0.24
N GLU A 81 37.70 -26.33 0.64
CA GLU A 81 38.93 -25.64 1.06
C GLU A 81 40.09 -25.89 0.06
N PRO A 82 40.89 -24.86 -0.29
CA PRO A 82 42.02 -25.04 -1.18
C PRO A 82 43.17 -25.77 -0.47
N SER A 83 43.81 -26.71 -1.18
CA SER A 83 44.93 -27.48 -0.65
C SER A 83 46.28 -26.90 -1.09
N PHE A 84 47.31 -26.99 -0.23
CA PHE A 84 48.64 -26.46 -0.51
C PHE A 84 49.66 -27.59 -0.71
N ILE A 85 50.32 -27.63 -1.86
CA ILE A 85 51.42 -28.55 -2.15
C ILE A 85 52.75 -27.80 -2.14
N LEU A 86 53.75 -28.33 -1.43
CA LEU A 86 55.11 -27.80 -1.44
C LEU A 86 55.74 -27.99 -2.83
N ALA A 87 55.94 -26.90 -3.56
CA ALA A 87 56.56 -26.90 -4.87
C ALA A 87 58.09 -26.78 -4.79
N SER A 88 58.62 -25.98 -3.86
CA SER A 88 60.06 -25.93 -3.59
C SER A 88 60.42 -25.52 -2.16
N ARG A 89 61.59 -25.97 -1.69
CA ARG A 89 62.26 -25.55 -0.46
C ARG A 89 63.65 -25.04 -0.82
N LEU A 90 63.84 -23.72 -0.78
CA LEU A 90 65.02 -23.05 -1.31
C LEU A 90 65.87 -22.43 -0.18
N PRO A 91 67.03 -23.02 0.18
CA PRO A 91 67.99 -22.38 1.08
C PRO A 91 68.70 -21.20 0.39
N ILE A 92 68.66 -20.02 1.00
CA ILE A 92 69.19 -18.79 0.41
C ILE A 92 70.69 -18.64 0.73
N PRO A 93 71.60 -18.57 -0.27
CA PRO A 93 73.04 -18.53 -0.04
C PRO A 93 73.55 -17.15 0.41
N PHE A 94 73.64 -16.96 1.73
CA PHE A 94 74.11 -15.75 2.42
C PHE A 94 75.60 -15.77 2.79
N SER A 95 76.17 -14.60 3.11
CA SER A 95 77.56 -14.45 3.58
C SER A 95 77.64 -14.61 5.10
N LYS A 96 78.51 -15.51 5.59
CA LYS A 96 78.71 -15.76 7.03
C LYS A 96 79.59 -14.72 7.75
N ASN A 97 80.03 -13.65 7.06
CA ASN A 97 81.02 -12.70 7.60
C ASN A 97 80.41 -11.47 8.31
N THR A 98 79.10 -11.29 8.30
CA THR A 98 78.42 -10.18 9.01
C THR A 98 78.14 -10.57 10.46
N SER A 99 78.55 -9.72 11.41
CA SER A 99 78.28 -9.87 12.85
C SER A 99 76.82 -9.52 13.19
N VAL A 100 75.89 -10.32 12.70
CA VAL A 100 74.44 -10.16 12.91
C VAL A 100 74.08 -10.63 14.32
N THR A 101 73.30 -9.83 15.06
CA THR A 101 72.78 -10.23 16.37
C THR A 101 71.72 -11.32 16.22
N ASN A 102 71.57 -12.21 17.21
CA ASN A 102 70.68 -13.39 17.10
C ASN A 102 69.21 -13.08 16.75
N ARG A 103 68.77 -11.82 16.87
CA ARG A 103 67.41 -11.36 16.49
C ARG A 103 67.17 -11.20 14.97
N GLN A 104 68.19 -11.36 14.12
CA GLN A 104 68.11 -11.08 12.68
C GLN A 104 68.59 -12.25 11.80
N GLN A 105 68.58 -13.47 12.31
CA GLN A 105 68.96 -14.66 11.53
C GLN A 105 67.78 -15.18 10.69
N GLY A 106 68.07 -15.51 9.43
CA GLY A 106 67.10 -16.06 8.47
C GLY A 106 66.76 -15.12 7.33
N ILE A 107 65.60 -15.37 6.71
CA ILE A 107 64.96 -14.43 5.78
C ILE A 107 64.23 -13.37 6.59
N GLN A 108 64.43 -12.11 6.21
CA GLN A 108 63.96 -10.94 6.95
C GLN A 108 62.78 -10.27 6.23
N GLN A 109 62.82 -10.23 4.89
CA GLN A 109 61.75 -9.72 4.04
C GLN A 109 61.75 -10.43 2.68
N ILE A 110 60.55 -10.60 2.11
CA ILE A 110 60.29 -10.96 0.72
C ILE A 110 59.53 -9.78 0.11
N VAL A 111 59.91 -9.33 -1.08
CA VAL A 111 59.23 -8.26 -1.84
C VAL A 111 59.00 -8.76 -3.25
N LEU A 112 57.75 -9.08 -3.58
CA LEU A 112 57.34 -9.57 -4.89
C LEU A 112 57.18 -8.41 -5.88
N LEU A 113 57.53 -8.61 -7.15
CA LEU A 113 57.48 -7.62 -8.23
C LEU A 113 56.76 -8.21 -9.47
N PRO A 114 55.41 -8.28 -9.46
CA PRO A 114 54.63 -8.98 -10.49
C PRO A 114 54.85 -8.44 -11.91
N SER A 115 54.92 -7.11 -12.08
CA SER A 115 55.07 -6.46 -13.40
C SER A 115 56.38 -6.79 -14.15
N VAL A 116 57.33 -7.45 -13.48
CA VAL A 116 58.60 -7.93 -14.07
C VAL A 116 58.90 -9.40 -13.76
N ASN A 117 57.92 -10.13 -13.20
CA ASN A 117 58.00 -11.53 -12.74
C ASN A 117 59.27 -11.83 -11.93
N LYS A 118 59.57 -11.00 -10.92
CA LYS A 118 60.74 -11.16 -10.03
C LYS A 118 60.37 -10.96 -8.56
N ALA A 119 61.21 -11.45 -7.67
CA ALA A 119 61.17 -11.19 -6.23
C ALA A 119 62.53 -10.68 -5.75
N CYS A 120 62.52 -9.70 -4.84
CA CYS A 120 63.67 -9.28 -4.07
C CYS A 120 63.57 -9.88 -2.66
N ILE A 121 64.59 -10.61 -2.23
CA ILE A 121 64.62 -11.36 -0.97
C ILE A 121 65.81 -10.87 -0.14
N LEU A 122 65.53 -10.44 1.08
CA LEU A 122 66.52 -10.02 2.08
C LEU A 122 66.75 -11.15 3.08
N CYS A 123 67.95 -11.70 3.08
CA CYS A 123 68.36 -12.78 3.99
C CYS A 123 69.71 -12.46 4.62
N ASN A 124 69.79 -12.52 5.95
CA ASN A 124 71.02 -12.25 6.73
C ASN A 124 71.79 -11.00 6.24
N GLY A 125 71.08 -9.88 6.04
CA GLY A 125 71.66 -8.61 5.59
C GLY A 125 72.16 -8.58 4.14
N THR A 126 71.78 -9.56 3.32
CA THR A 126 72.07 -9.60 1.87
C THR A 126 70.76 -9.58 1.06
N ALA A 127 70.58 -8.60 0.18
CA ALA A 127 69.47 -8.59 -0.78
C ALA A 127 69.85 -9.33 -2.07
N THR A 128 68.92 -10.13 -2.57
CA THR A 128 69.10 -11.07 -3.70
C THR A 128 67.84 -11.13 -4.55
N PHE A 129 67.96 -11.48 -5.84
CA PHE A 129 66.85 -11.42 -6.80
C PHE A 129 66.59 -12.76 -7.48
N TYR A 130 65.30 -13.12 -7.56
CA TYR A 130 64.80 -14.38 -8.09
C TYR A 130 63.61 -14.15 -9.04
N LEU A 131 63.30 -15.11 -9.91
CA LEU A 131 62.18 -15.10 -10.83
C LEU A 131 60.92 -15.66 -10.17
N LEU A 132 59.76 -15.21 -10.63
CA LEU A 132 58.46 -15.74 -10.20
C LEU A 132 57.83 -16.61 -11.30
N PRO A 133 57.10 -17.69 -10.95
CA PRO A 133 56.82 -18.14 -9.58
C PRO A 133 57.92 -19.04 -8.96
N GLU A 134 58.85 -19.57 -9.75
CA GLU A 134 59.73 -20.70 -9.42
C GLU A 134 60.90 -20.42 -8.46
N LEU A 135 61.19 -19.15 -8.15
CA LEU A 135 62.34 -18.71 -7.36
C LEU A 135 63.73 -19.14 -7.91
N SER A 136 63.87 -19.23 -9.24
CA SER A 136 65.18 -19.37 -9.88
C SER A 136 65.95 -18.02 -9.93
N PRO A 137 67.30 -17.98 -9.85
CA PRO A 137 68.04 -16.70 -9.77
C PRO A 137 67.82 -15.78 -10.99
N ALA A 138 67.46 -14.50 -10.75
CA ALA A 138 66.93 -13.63 -11.81
C ALA A 138 67.96 -13.01 -12.76
N PHE A 139 69.20 -12.85 -12.31
CA PHE A 139 70.26 -12.20 -13.08
C PHE A 139 71.46 -13.14 -13.23
N ARG A 140 72.10 -13.13 -14.40
CA ARG A 140 73.27 -14.00 -14.70
C ARG A 140 74.55 -13.52 -13.99
N GLU A 141 74.62 -12.24 -13.66
CA GLU A 141 75.65 -11.67 -12.81
C GLU A 141 75.21 -11.75 -11.34
N ASN A 142 76.18 -11.81 -10.41
CA ASN A 142 75.89 -11.84 -8.97
C ASN A 142 75.46 -10.45 -8.46
N THR A 143 74.26 -10.00 -8.84
CA THR A 143 73.66 -8.71 -8.45
C THR A 143 73.15 -8.74 -7.01
N LYS A 144 74.02 -9.14 -6.07
CA LYS A 144 73.76 -9.19 -4.62
C LYS A 144 74.14 -7.86 -3.98
N VAL A 145 73.27 -7.33 -3.12
CA VAL A 145 73.58 -6.14 -2.32
C VAL A 145 73.86 -6.57 -0.88
N ASN A 146 75.09 -6.35 -0.42
CA ASN A 146 75.52 -6.67 0.94
C ASN A 146 75.25 -5.51 1.90
N ASN A 147 75.22 -5.81 3.21
CA ASN A 147 74.95 -4.85 4.29
C ASN A 147 73.59 -4.13 4.13
N CYS A 148 72.61 -4.82 3.56
CA CYS A 148 71.22 -4.38 3.53
C CYS A 148 70.60 -4.46 4.93
N CYS A 149 69.78 -3.47 5.26
CA CYS A 149 69.00 -3.44 6.51
C CYS A 149 67.49 -3.47 6.27
N TRP A 150 67.03 -3.07 5.07
CA TRP A 150 65.62 -3.11 4.68
C TRP A 150 65.46 -3.08 3.15
N ILE A 151 64.38 -3.67 2.63
CA ILE A 151 63.94 -3.60 1.22
C ILE A 151 62.44 -3.28 1.14
N GLY A 152 62.02 -2.53 0.11
CA GLY A 152 60.61 -2.19 -0.10
C GLY A 152 60.43 -0.91 -0.91
N GLY A 153 59.52 -0.02 -0.49
CA GLY A 153 59.44 1.35 -1.00
C GLY A 153 58.98 1.47 -2.47
N LEU A 154 58.17 0.50 -2.91
CA LEU A 154 57.37 0.63 -4.12
C LEU A 154 56.46 1.86 -4.02
N ASP A 155 56.07 2.41 -5.17
CA ASP A 155 55.17 3.56 -5.19
C ASP A 155 53.75 3.12 -4.85
N GLN A 156 53.18 3.65 -3.77
CA GLN A 156 51.78 3.40 -3.44
C GLN A 156 50.81 4.31 -4.22
N ASN A 157 51.32 5.26 -5.01
CA ASN A 157 50.53 6.14 -5.88
C ASN A 157 50.60 5.78 -7.37
N ALA A 158 51.43 4.81 -7.78
CA ALA A 158 51.43 4.33 -9.17
C ALA A 158 50.17 3.51 -9.46
N SER A 159 49.59 3.70 -10.65
CA SER A 159 48.44 2.91 -11.10
C SER A 159 48.86 1.49 -11.46
N ILE A 160 48.00 0.50 -11.15
CA ILE A 160 48.28 -0.92 -11.43
C ILE A 160 48.25 -1.20 -12.95
N ASP A 161 47.53 -0.37 -13.72
CA ASP A 161 47.35 -0.51 -15.16
C ASP A 161 48.50 0.05 -16.02
N GLU A 162 49.43 0.83 -15.44
CA GLU A 162 50.56 1.39 -16.18
C GLU A 162 51.81 0.47 -16.12
N PRO A 163 52.34 -0.01 -17.27
CA PRO A 163 53.46 -0.95 -17.31
C PRO A 163 54.83 -0.27 -17.12
N GLU A 164 54.97 0.57 -16.08
CA GLU A 164 56.24 1.14 -15.63
C GLU A 164 57.15 0.06 -15.01
N ARG A 165 58.46 0.15 -15.26
CA ARG A 165 59.46 -0.73 -14.64
C ARG A 165 59.62 -0.36 -13.15
N PRO A 166 59.28 -1.25 -12.19
CA PRO A 166 59.14 -0.89 -10.79
C PRO A 166 60.46 -0.42 -10.18
N VAL A 167 60.38 0.63 -9.34
CA VAL A 167 61.53 1.20 -8.61
C VAL A 167 61.42 0.81 -7.14
N VAL A 168 62.36 -0.02 -6.70
CA VAL A 168 62.47 -0.55 -5.34
C VAL A 168 63.49 0.27 -4.56
N MET A 169 63.19 0.57 -3.30
CA MET A 169 64.14 1.14 -2.34
C MET A 169 64.86 0.00 -1.61
N ILE A 170 66.19 -0.03 -1.71
CA ILE A 170 67.06 -0.98 -1.02
C ILE A 170 67.93 -0.18 -0.05
N ALA A 171 67.67 -0.31 1.24
CA ALA A 171 68.45 0.35 2.27
C ALA A 171 69.67 -0.50 2.66
N THR A 172 70.83 0.13 2.66
CA THR A 172 72.04 -0.39 3.29
C THR A 172 72.33 0.38 4.58
N GLN A 173 73.26 -0.14 5.39
CA GLN A 173 73.70 0.50 6.63
C GLN A 173 74.10 1.98 6.50
N SER A 174 74.52 2.45 5.31
CA SER A 174 74.94 3.84 5.07
C SER A 174 74.00 4.69 4.19
N LYS A 175 73.16 4.08 3.35
CA LYS A 175 72.35 4.82 2.36
C LYS A 175 71.15 4.00 1.85
N ILE A 176 70.15 4.70 1.35
CA ILE A 176 69.06 4.09 0.57
C ILE A 176 69.40 4.19 -0.92
N MET A 177 69.17 3.10 -1.66
CA MET A 177 69.38 3.02 -3.10
C MET A 177 68.04 2.80 -3.81
N LEU A 178 67.68 3.68 -4.74
CA LEU A 178 66.54 3.45 -5.63
C LEU A 178 67.02 2.65 -6.83
N VAL A 179 66.47 1.45 -7.03
CA VAL A 179 66.86 0.51 -8.09
C VAL A 179 65.64 0.20 -8.94
N ARG A 180 65.72 0.53 -10.23
CA ARG A 180 64.70 0.18 -11.23
C ARG A 180 64.95 -1.24 -11.71
N ILE A 181 63.95 -2.10 -11.55
CA ILE A 181 64.01 -3.51 -11.92
C ILE A 181 63.34 -3.71 -13.28
N GLY A 182 63.99 -4.45 -14.18
CA GLY A 182 63.46 -4.86 -15.47
C GLY A 182 64.09 -6.18 -15.89
N ASP A 183 64.70 -6.19 -17.07
CA ASP A 183 65.55 -7.29 -17.56
C ASP A 183 66.91 -7.30 -16.84
N ASP A 184 67.41 -6.11 -16.47
CA ASP A 184 68.49 -5.89 -15.51
C ASP A 184 67.95 -5.15 -14.27
N ALA A 185 68.70 -5.17 -13.16
CA ALA A 185 68.53 -4.22 -12.07
C ALA A 185 69.46 -3.01 -12.27
N ARG A 186 68.91 -1.79 -12.35
CA ARG A 186 69.67 -0.56 -12.63
C ARG A 186 69.50 0.48 -11.51
N LEU A 187 70.61 0.95 -10.93
CA LEU A 187 70.61 2.00 -9.92
C LEU A 187 70.15 3.34 -10.53
N VAL A 188 69.20 4.00 -9.87
CA VAL A 188 68.61 5.29 -10.29
C VAL A 188 69.14 6.44 -9.44
N ARG A 189 69.10 6.29 -8.10
CA ARG A 189 69.59 7.28 -7.12
C ARG A 189 70.20 6.59 -5.90
N ASN A 190 71.06 7.31 -5.20
CA ASN A 190 71.40 7.06 -3.79
C ASN A 190 70.82 8.21 -2.96
N ILE A 191 70.40 7.94 -1.72
CA ILE A 191 69.95 8.94 -0.73
C ILE A 191 70.70 8.64 0.57
N GLU A 192 71.30 9.67 1.18
CA GLU A 192 72.07 9.51 2.42
C GLU A 192 71.14 9.41 3.64
N PHE A 193 70.77 8.17 3.96
CA PHE A 193 69.99 7.83 5.15
C PHE A 193 70.54 6.51 5.74
N PRO A 194 71.41 6.57 6.76
CA PRO A 194 72.02 5.38 7.35
C PRO A 194 71.03 4.64 8.26
N GLY A 195 71.15 3.32 8.31
CA GLY A 195 70.42 2.49 9.29
C GLY A 195 68.89 2.46 9.14
N CYS A 196 68.35 2.67 7.94
CA CYS A 196 66.91 2.61 7.69
C CYS A 196 66.32 1.24 8.08
N LEU A 197 65.32 1.23 8.95
CA LEU A 197 64.64 0.01 9.42
C LEU A 197 63.31 -0.24 8.70
N THR A 198 62.65 0.81 8.24
CA THR A 198 61.45 0.73 7.37
C THR A 198 61.23 2.05 6.62
N ALA A 199 60.56 2.00 5.47
CA ALA A 199 60.10 3.18 4.73
C ALA A 199 58.82 2.90 3.91
N SER A 200 58.08 3.96 3.60
CA SER A 200 56.89 3.93 2.74
C SER A 200 56.93 5.09 1.75
N ARG A 201 56.57 4.87 0.47
CA ARG A 201 56.72 5.86 -0.61
C ARG A 201 55.39 6.20 -1.30
N ARG A 202 55.19 7.49 -1.53
CA ARG A 202 54.05 8.14 -2.18
C ARG A 202 54.60 9.12 -3.24
N GLY A 203 54.72 8.66 -4.48
CA GLY A 203 55.36 9.45 -5.55
C GLY A 203 56.80 9.82 -5.20
N ILE A 204 57.08 11.13 -5.18
CA ILE A 204 58.40 11.70 -4.87
C ILE A 204 58.75 11.73 -3.37
N ILE A 205 57.78 11.55 -2.46
CA ILE A 205 58.03 11.58 -1.01
C ILE A 205 58.05 10.16 -0.44
N ALA A 206 59.08 9.85 0.34
CA ALA A 206 59.17 8.62 1.12
C ALA A 206 59.37 8.93 2.61
N CYS A 207 58.47 8.48 3.47
CA CYS A 207 58.68 8.50 4.91
C CYS A 207 59.56 7.30 5.30
N ALA A 208 60.66 7.54 6.01
CA ALA A 208 61.62 6.53 6.45
C ALA A 208 61.91 6.65 7.96
N ALA A 209 62.31 5.55 8.58
CA ALA A 209 62.72 5.51 9.99
C ALA A 209 64.11 4.89 10.17
N ASP A 210 64.91 5.49 11.05
CA ASP A 210 66.13 4.89 11.59
C ASP A 210 65.85 4.22 12.95
N SER A 211 66.86 4.05 13.80
CA SER A 211 66.73 3.44 15.13
C SER A 211 66.19 4.38 16.22
N ARG A 212 65.95 5.67 15.92
CA ARG A 212 65.48 6.69 16.88
C ARG A 212 64.38 7.61 16.35
N SER A 213 64.32 7.86 15.05
CA SER A 213 63.52 8.94 14.46
C SER A 213 62.87 8.60 13.14
N TYR A 214 61.75 9.28 12.85
CA TYR A 214 61.12 9.32 11.53
C TYR A 214 61.66 10.50 10.71
N SER A 215 61.58 10.44 9.39
CA SER A 215 61.92 11.54 8.48
C SER A 215 61.19 11.39 7.15
N LEU A 216 60.83 12.51 6.51
CA LEU A 216 60.42 12.53 5.10
C LEU A 216 61.66 12.72 4.21
N LEU A 217 61.71 12.00 3.10
CA LEU A 217 62.77 12.04 2.11
C LEU A 217 62.16 12.35 0.74
N ASP A 218 62.61 13.43 0.11
CA ASP A 218 62.35 13.66 -1.31
C ASP A 218 63.31 12.78 -2.12
N VAL A 219 62.77 11.80 -2.85
CA VAL A 219 63.60 10.82 -3.59
C VAL A 219 64.13 11.33 -4.93
N GLU A 220 63.64 12.48 -5.41
CA GLU A 220 64.09 13.13 -6.64
C GLU A 220 65.15 14.19 -6.36
N HIS A 221 64.87 15.08 -5.40
CA HIS A 221 65.70 16.22 -4.98
C HIS A 221 66.67 15.91 -3.85
N GLN A 222 66.59 14.72 -3.22
CA GLN A 222 67.45 14.27 -2.12
C GLN A 222 67.38 15.14 -0.85
N GLN A 223 66.23 15.77 -0.59
CA GLN A 223 66.00 16.55 0.63
C GLN A 223 65.56 15.63 1.78
N LYS A 224 65.96 15.95 3.02
CA LYS A 224 65.54 15.25 4.24
C LYS A 224 64.87 16.24 5.20
N ILE A 225 63.61 15.97 5.56
CA ILE A 225 62.86 16.68 6.60
C ILE A 225 62.80 15.75 7.82
N PRO A 226 63.51 16.04 8.93
CA PRO A 226 63.41 15.24 10.15
C PRO A 226 62.05 15.43 10.82
N LEU A 227 61.48 14.35 11.34
CA LEU A 227 60.24 14.36 12.14
C LEU A 227 60.57 14.05 13.62
N PHE A 228 59.53 13.90 14.45
CA PHE A 228 59.65 13.57 15.86
C PHE A 228 60.31 12.19 16.11
N PRO A 229 60.97 12.00 17.28
CA PRO A 229 61.60 10.73 17.63
C PRO A 229 60.56 9.66 18.04
N MET A 230 60.93 8.40 17.84
CA MET A 230 60.10 7.22 18.14
C MET A 230 59.84 7.03 19.63
N SER A 231 60.83 7.30 20.48
CA SER A 231 60.66 7.28 21.92
C SER A 231 60.38 8.69 22.46
N PHE A 232 59.40 8.82 23.36
CA PHE A 232 59.23 10.05 24.15
C PHE A 232 60.46 10.37 25.00
N PHE A 233 61.27 9.37 25.39
CA PHE A 233 62.54 9.58 26.11
C PHE A 233 63.63 10.21 25.22
N ASP A 234 63.70 9.87 23.94
CA ASP A 234 64.65 10.49 23.01
C ASP A 234 64.32 11.99 22.77
N GLU A 235 63.05 12.38 22.88
CA GLU A 235 62.64 13.80 22.80
C GLU A 235 63.11 14.61 24.02
N ALA A 236 63.01 14.02 25.22
CA ALA A 236 63.54 14.58 26.46
C ALA A 236 65.09 14.66 26.49
N LEU A 237 65.77 13.80 25.72
CA LEU A 237 67.22 13.85 25.52
C LEU A 237 67.62 14.90 24.49
N ALA A 238 66.92 14.97 23.35
CA ALA A 238 67.20 15.92 22.27
C ALA A 238 66.95 17.38 22.69
N SER A 239 65.84 17.65 23.38
CA SER A 239 65.53 18.99 23.92
C SER A 239 66.49 19.48 25.02
N GLY A 240 67.37 18.60 25.52
CA GLY A 240 68.43 18.94 26.48
C GLY A 240 69.76 19.37 25.87
N GLN A 241 69.94 19.31 24.54
CA GLN A 241 71.21 19.65 23.89
C GLN A 241 71.15 21.01 23.17
N VAL A 242 71.70 22.04 23.82
CA VAL A 242 72.20 23.23 23.13
C VAL A 242 73.49 22.84 22.40
N GLU A 243 73.69 23.33 21.18
CA GLU A 243 74.92 23.10 20.42
C GLU A 243 76.15 23.65 21.14
N ASP A 244 77.24 22.88 21.16
CA ASP A 244 78.58 23.37 21.50
C ASP A 244 79.59 22.77 20.51
N MET A 245 80.34 23.64 19.82
CA MET A 245 81.19 23.28 18.68
C MET A 245 82.59 22.77 19.12
N PRO A 246 83.32 22.03 18.26
CA PRO A 246 84.42 21.18 18.74
C PRO A 246 85.69 21.95 19.14
N PRO A 247 86.49 21.43 20.08
CA PRO A 247 87.62 22.14 20.67
C PRO A 247 88.92 22.06 19.84
N ALA A 248 89.60 23.20 19.67
CA ALA A 248 90.97 23.24 19.11
C ALA A 248 91.85 24.40 19.65
N SER A 249 92.34 24.24 20.88
CA SER A 249 93.68 24.68 21.34
C SER A 249 93.99 26.15 21.73
N LEU A 250 94.98 26.25 22.63
CA LEU A 250 95.86 27.40 22.96
C LEU A 250 95.30 28.64 23.68
N SER A 251 95.50 28.65 25.01
CA SER A 251 95.81 29.84 25.84
C SER A 251 97.14 30.49 25.39
N PRO A 252 97.47 31.76 25.74
CA PRO A 252 97.69 32.15 27.15
C PRO A 252 97.34 33.60 27.57
N SER A 253 97.30 33.82 28.90
CA SER A 253 97.52 35.10 29.63
C SER A 253 96.59 36.30 29.38
N SER A 254 96.30 37.17 30.35
CA SER A 254 96.42 37.13 31.82
C SER A 254 95.79 38.38 32.45
N SER A 255 95.16 38.26 33.63
CA SER A 255 94.88 39.33 34.62
C SER A 255 94.05 40.57 34.20
N ALA A 256 93.38 41.32 35.08
CA ALA A 256 92.76 41.04 36.39
C ALA A 256 91.89 42.26 36.81
N GLU A 257 91.06 42.07 37.84
CA GLU A 257 90.41 43.12 38.67
C GLU A 257 89.29 44.02 38.09
N ALA A 258 88.53 44.60 39.03
CA ALA A 258 87.47 45.62 38.97
C ALA A 258 86.26 45.39 38.01
N HIS A 259 84.99 45.31 38.46
CA HIS A 259 84.15 46.21 39.29
C HIS A 259 83.65 47.52 38.62
N ALA A 260 82.43 47.88 39.04
CA ALA A 260 81.75 49.17 38.91
C ALA A 260 81.09 49.54 37.55
N HIS A 261 79.75 49.52 37.58
CA HIS A 261 78.79 50.56 37.15
C HIS A 261 79.14 51.48 35.94
N GLY A 262 78.25 51.73 34.97
CA GLY A 262 76.79 51.72 35.03
C GLY A 262 76.20 52.98 34.34
N ARG A 263 74.92 53.30 34.61
CA ARG A 263 74.08 54.34 33.97
C ARG A 263 73.63 53.97 32.55
N SER A 264 72.37 54.15 32.15
CA SER A 264 71.15 54.65 32.84
C SER A 264 69.93 53.97 32.17
N SER A 265 68.94 53.42 32.89
CA SER A 265 67.82 54.10 33.61
C SER A 265 66.98 55.02 32.71
N SER A 266 65.65 55.10 32.81
CA SER A 266 64.71 54.79 33.91
C SER A 266 63.33 54.36 33.31
N LEU A 267 62.33 53.78 33.99
CA LEU A 267 61.55 54.24 35.18
C LEU A 267 61.07 55.71 35.02
N ASN A 268 59.87 56.15 35.42
CA ASN A 268 58.73 55.48 36.07
C ASN A 268 57.45 56.36 35.89
N THR A 269 56.37 56.04 36.63
CA THR A 269 55.26 56.95 37.06
C THR A 269 54.36 57.54 35.95
N ILE A 270 53.07 57.21 35.85
CA ILE A 270 51.92 57.52 36.75
C ILE A 270 51.34 58.94 36.55
N ALA A 271 50.00 58.97 36.40
CA ALA A 271 49.08 60.11 36.38
C ALA A 271 49.10 61.03 35.12
N GLY A 272 47.93 61.67 34.88
CA GLY A 272 47.79 62.78 33.94
C GLY A 272 46.70 62.59 32.88
N MET A 273 45.49 63.10 33.12
CA MET A 273 44.62 63.52 32.02
C MET A 273 45.26 64.71 31.32
N LEU A 274 45.15 64.80 29.98
CA LEU A 274 44.41 65.88 29.31
C LEU A 274 44.48 65.79 27.77
N GLN A 275 43.32 65.88 27.15
CA GLN A 275 43.14 66.43 25.79
C GLN A 275 43.42 67.95 25.84
N PRO A 276 43.80 68.65 24.74
CA PRO A 276 42.73 69.07 23.82
C PRO A 276 43.08 69.36 22.33
N ASN A 277 42.06 69.20 21.49
CA ASN A 277 41.70 70.04 20.32
C ASN A 277 42.55 70.09 19.03
N ALA A 278 41.96 70.29 17.84
CA ALA A 278 40.56 70.12 17.37
C ALA A 278 40.39 70.33 15.85
N ARG A 279 39.17 70.02 15.34
CA ARG A 279 38.48 70.52 14.11
C ARG A 279 38.75 69.79 12.79
N SER A 280 37.77 69.61 11.89
CA SER A 280 36.28 69.76 11.96
C SER A 280 35.61 69.25 10.65
N ALA A 281 34.32 68.94 10.56
CA ALA A 281 33.23 68.93 11.58
C ALA A 281 32.81 67.47 11.89
N SER A 282 31.69 66.82 11.54
CA SER A 282 30.29 67.13 11.08
C SER A 282 29.60 65.75 10.93
N GLN A 283 28.29 65.48 11.03
CA GLN A 283 26.98 66.08 11.44
C GLN A 283 25.97 64.88 11.34
N ASP A 284 24.73 64.78 11.84
CA ASP A 284 23.72 65.46 12.69
C ASP A 284 22.69 64.32 13.01
N ARG A 285 21.84 64.22 14.06
CA ARG A 285 21.40 64.93 15.29
C ARG A 285 20.82 63.86 16.27
N SER A 286 20.77 63.98 17.59
CA SER A 286 20.00 64.90 18.49
C SER A 286 18.47 64.69 18.43
N SER A 287 17.67 64.66 19.52
CA SER A 287 17.85 64.83 21.00
C SER A 287 16.46 64.70 21.70
N SER A 288 16.20 64.47 23.01
CA SER A 288 16.92 64.09 24.26
C SER A 288 15.91 63.96 25.46
N VAL A 289 16.35 63.75 26.72
CA VAL A 289 15.61 63.91 28.04
C VAL A 289 14.61 62.77 28.41
N THR A 290 14.46 62.12 29.60
CA THR A 290 14.91 62.18 31.05
C THR A 290 14.04 63.03 32.04
N PRO A 291 14.10 62.93 33.41
CA PRO A 291 14.68 61.94 34.35
C PRO A 291 13.74 61.52 35.56
N GLU A 292 14.30 60.80 36.57
CA GLU A 292 13.86 60.63 38.00
C GLU A 292 12.65 59.70 38.36
N LEU A 293 12.51 59.04 39.56
CA LEU A 293 13.16 59.15 40.90
C LEU A 293 13.10 57.84 41.79
N SER A 294 14.15 57.57 42.61
CA SER A 294 14.23 56.87 43.94
C SER A 294 13.79 55.40 44.29
N SER A 295 14.76 54.63 44.86
CA SER A 295 14.66 53.63 45.99
C SER A 295 13.93 52.26 45.78
N SER A 296 14.26 51.12 46.43
CA SER A 296 14.97 50.84 47.70
C SER A 296 15.64 49.41 47.74
N SER A 297 16.06 48.92 48.93
CA SER A 297 16.96 47.75 49.14
C SER A 297 16.25 46.38 49.36
N GLY A 298 16.95 45.24 49.17
CA GLY A 298 16.55 43.96 49.77
C GLY A 298 17.30 42.68 49.31
N THR A 299 17.99 42.01 50.25
CA THR A 299 18.50 40.62 50.10
C THR A 299 17.38 39.59 50.36
N PRO A 300 17.55 38.30 49.99
CA PRO A 300 17.97 37.33 51.02
C PRO A 300 18.80 36.12 50.55
N THR A 301 19.34 35.38 51.53
CA THR A 301 20.08 34.12 51.37
C THR A 301 19.34 32.90 51.96
N ARG A 302 19.52 31.73 51.32
CA ARG A 302 19.86 30.43 51.97
C ARG A 302 18.99 29.87 53.12
N SER A 303 18.32 28.76 52.84
CA SER A 303 18.02 27.66 53.77
C SER A 303 18.10 26.33 52.96
N ARG A 304 18.71 25.20 53.36
CA ARG A 304 18.62 24.36 54.59
C ARG A 304 17.16 23.95 54.88
N SER A 305 16.79 22.68 55.01
CA SER A 305 17.47 21.62 55.77
C SER A 305 16.80 20.23 55.64
N LYS A 306 17.50 19.14 56.06
CA LYS A 306 16.96 17.97 56.82
C LYS A 306 15.95 17.05 56.07
N GLU A 307 15.78 15.76 56.40
CA GLU A 307 16.54 14.80 57.23
C GLU A 307 16.13 13.35 56.91
N ARG A 308 17.02 12.37 57.19
CA ARG A 308 16.77 10.92 57.31
C ARG A 308 16.36 10.15 56.03
N GLY A 309 16.75 8.89 55.86
CA GLY A 309 17.71 8.12 56.67
C GLY A 309 17.79 6.64 56.31
N ASP A 310 18.89 6.03 56.76
CA ASP A 310 19.06 4.60 57.09
C ASP A 310 18.98 3.53 55.96
N SER A 311 19.79 2.45 55.95
CA SER A 311 21.04 2.21 56.69
C SER A 311 21.80 0.96 56.17
N ILE A 312 23.14 1.08 56.10
CA ILE A 312 24.17 0.14 56.61
C ILE A 312 24.17 -1.35 56.18
N SER A 313 25.35 -1.83 55.79
CA SER A 313 25.85 -3.17 56.12
C SER A 313 27.06 -3.06 57.08
N PRO A 314 27.33 -4.06 57.96
CA PRO A 314 28.28 -3.95 59.10
C PRO A 314 29.76 -3.91 58.65
N ARG A 315 30.75 -3.33 59.38
CA ARG A 315 31.17 -3.49 60.80
C ARG A 315 31.68 -4.91 61.13
N THR A 316 32.68 -5.19 61.97
CA THR A 316 33.71 -4.44 62.76
C THR A 316 34.76 -5.49 63.22
N SER A 317 35.99 -5.22 63.64
CA SER A 317 36.87 -4.04 63.83
C SER A 317 38.34 -4.57 63.94
N SER A 318 39.40 -3.94 64.46
CA SER A 318 39.69 -2.67 65.16
C SER A 318 41.15 -2.23 64.76
N GLU A 319 42.04 -1.53 65.49
CA GLU A 319 42.18 -1.04 66.88
C GLU A 319 43.13 0.20 66.93
N HIS A 320 43.57 0.58 68.13
CA HIS A 320 44.46 1.72 68.45
C HIS A 320 45.49 1.31 69.54
N PRO A 321 46.48 2.14 69.96
CA PRO A 321 46.62 3.60 69.89
C PRO A 321 47.65 4.05 68.80
N SER A 322 48.62 4.97 68.87
CA SER A 322 49.19 5.82 69.94
C SER A 322 49.78 7.16 69.44
N ARG A 323 49.93 8.09 70.39
CA ARG A 323 50.84 9.27 70.39
C ARG A 323 52.32 8.80 70.60
N ASP A 324 53.37 9.59 70.39
CA ASP A 324 53.51 11.04 70.67
C ASP A 324 54.52 11.82 69.79
N SER A 325 54.89 13.04 70.20
CA SER A 325 55.33 14.13 69.33
C SER A 325 56.74 14.70 69.59
N GLN A 326 57.26 15.50 68.64
CA GLN A 326 58.51 16.31 68.66
C GLN A 326 59.81 15.49 68.41
N SER A 327 60.88 16.04 67.80
CA SER A 327 61.29 17.44 67.66
C SER A 327 61.92 17.80 66.28
N SER A 328 62.47 19.02 66.15
CA SER A 328 63.06 19.64 64.93
C SER A 328 64.22 20.59 65.35
N PRO A 329 64.96 21.33 64.48
CA PRO A 329 65.08 21.35 62.99
C PRO A 329 66.55 21.47 62.43
N ARG A 330 66.71 21.68 61.09
CA ARG A 330 67.92 22.16 60.31
C ARG A 330 69.14 21.21 60.26
N GLU A 331 69.80 20.94 59.12
CA GLU A 331 70.54 21.81 58.18
C GLU A 331 70.82 21.14 56.80
N GLY A 332 71.30 21.91 55.79
CA GLY A 332 72.24 21.42 54.74
C GLY A 332 71.66 20.76 53.46
N PRO A 333 72.04 21.21 52.23
CA PRO A 333 71.60 20.58 50.97
C PRO A 333 72.63 19.61 50.37
N LYS A 334 72.16 18.43 49.88
CA LYS A 334 72.88 17.48 48.99
C LYS A 334 72.01 16.25 48.65
N PRO A 335 72.34 15.51 47.59
CA PRO A 335 72.17 15.82 46.17
C PRO A 335 70.87 15.19 45.60
N LEU A 336 70.60 15.35 44.30
CA LEU A 336 69.59 14.55 43.60
C LEU A 336 70.02 13.07 43.54
N PRO A 337 69.06 12.11 43.56
CA PRO A 337 69.37 10.70 43.30
C PRO A 337 69.80 10.50 41.84
N PRO A 338 70.61 9.46 41.54
CA PRO A 338 71.00 9.16 40.16
C PRO A 338 69.79 8.69 39.34
N LEU A 339 69.75 9.06 38.05
CA LEU A 339 68.75 8.53 37.12
C LEU A 339 68.86 6.99 37.05
N PRO A 340 67.72 6.27 36.99
CA PRO A 340 67.74 4.82 36.80
C PRO A 340 68.33 4.49 35.42
N LYS A 341 69.32 3.60 35.39
CA LYS A 341 69.83 3.01 34.14
C LYS A 341 68.87 1.94 33.63
N GLN A 342 67.71 2.34 33.12
CA GLN A 342 66.87 1.43 32.34
C GLN A 342 67.52 1.24 30.95
N SER A 343 67.63 -0.01 30.53
CA SER A 343 68.11 -0.38 29.20
C SER A 343 67.02 -0.08 28.18
N SER A 344 67.22 0.95 27.35
CA SER A 344 66.29 1.31 26.27
C SER A 344 66.10 0.15 25.30
N THR A 345 64.99 -0.56 25.41
CA THR A 345 64.53 -1.54 24.44
C THR A 345 64.13 -0.82 23.16
N GLN A 346 64.97 -0.95 22.12
CA GLN A 346 64.77 -0.27 20.84
C GLN A 346 63.40 -0.65 20.24
N LEU A 347 62.53 0.35 20.06
CA LEU A 347 61.21 0.19 19.45
C LEU A 347 61.33 -0.15 17.95
N LYS A 348 60.36 -0.92 17.45
CA LYS A 348 60.21 -1.24 16.03
C LYS A 348 59.43 -0.10 15.35
N PRO A 349 60.01 0.67 14.41
CA PRO A 349 59.25 1.70 13.70
C PRO A 349 58.10 1.09 12.90
N HIS A 350 56.96 1.80 12.91
CA HIS A 350 55.79 1.49 12.10
C HIS A 350 55.43 2.71 11.27
N ILE A 351 55.47 2.56 9.94
CA ILE A 351 55.09 3.58 8.96
C ILE A 351 53.99 2.99 8.08
N LEU A 352 52.81 3.57 8.13
CA LEU A 352 51.68 3.25 7.27
C LEU A 352 51.27 4.49 6.49
N SER A 353 50.42 4.33 5.47
CA SER A 353 49.95 5.47 4.66
C SER A 353 48.48 5.26 4.26
N PRO A 354 47.52 5.81 5.05
CA PRO A 354 46.10 5.62 4.82
C PRO A 354 45.66 6.22 3.48
N THR A 355 45.88 7.53 3.32
CA THR A 355 45.59 8.28 2.08
C THR A 355 46.83 8.38 1.18
N SER A 356 46.69 9.04 0.03
CA SER A 356 47.80 9.30 -0.91
C SER A 356 48.73 10.45 -0.48
N SER A 357 48.35 11.23 0.53
CA SER A 357 49.02 12.45 0.99
C SER A 357 49.47 12.43 2.46
N GLU A 358 49.29 11.31 3.16
CA GLU A 358 49.53 11.21 4.61
C GLU A 358 50.20 9.89 5.01
N PHE A 359 50.96 9.95 6.09
CA PHE A 359 51.59 8.83 6.76
C PHE A 359 51.07 8.73 8.20
N LEU A 360 50.88 7.51 8.69
CA LEU A 360 50.60 7.20 10.09
C LEU A 360 51.86 6.60 10.72
N LEU A 361 52.36 7.26 11.76
CA LEU A 361 53.62 6.94 12.44
C LEU A 361 53.34 6.59 13.91
N VAL A 362 53.89 5.48 14.42
CA VAL A 362 53.66 5.04 15.81
C VAL A 362 54.85 5.39 16.71
N ARG A 363 54.60 6.11 17.80
CA ARG A 363 55.58 6.44 18.85
C ARG A 363 55.16 5.89 20.21
N GLY A 364 56.09 5.78 21.14
CA GLY A 364 55.85 5.20 22.47
C GLY A 364 56.95 5.56 23.48
N THR A 365 56.88 4.97 24.66
CA THR A 365 57.91 5.06 25.72
C THR A 365 58.78 3.81 25.68
N ASP A 366 58.17 2.66 25.95
CA ASP A 366 58.72 1.32 25.78
C ASP A 366 57.72 0.38 25.05
N ALA A 367 58.02 -0.92 25.00
CA ALA A 367 57.20 -1.92 24.29
C ALA A 367 56.01 -2.46 25.11
N THR A 368 55.91 -2.10 26.38
CA THR A 368 54.88 -2.56 27.33
C THR A 368 53.84 -1.49 27.66
N GLU A 369 54.20 -0.22 27.53
CA GLU A 369 53.31 0.95 27.63
C GLU A 369 52.49 1.20 26.34
N PRO A 370 51.39 1.99 26.40
CA PRO A 370 50.52 2.26 25.25
C PRO A 370 51.23 3.01 24.10
N GLY A 371 50.97 2.57 22.87
CA GLY A 371 51.46 3.22 21.65
C GLY A 371 50.56 4.38 21.20
N VAL A 372 51.15 5.42 20.62
CA VAL A 372 50.42 6.58 20.08
C VAL A 372 50.70 6.72 18.58
N GLY A 373 49.64 6.67 17.77
CA GLY A 373 49.68 6.91 16.33
C GLY A 373 49.48 8.40 16.01
N MET A 374 50.38 8.97 15.20
CA MET A 374 50.33 10.35 14.73
C MET A 374 50.21 10.39 13.19
N PHE A 375 49.30 11.21 12.67
CA PHE A 375 49.14 11.45 11.24
C PHE A 375 49.97 12.65 10.79
N VAL A 376 50.83 12.45 9.79
CA VAL A 376 51.71 13.48 9.22
C VAL A 376 51.45 13.57 7.71
N ASN A 377 51.35 14.78 7.15
CA ASN A 377 51.21 14.96 5.70
C ASN A 377 52.55 14.77 4.95
N VAL A 378 52.54 14.97 3.64
CA VAL A 378 53.74 14.95 2.78
C VAL A 378 54.72 16.11 3.03
N ASP A 379 54.30 17.16 3.73
CA ASP A 379 55.12 18.35 4.04
C ASP A 379 55.83 18.25 5.40
N GLY A 380 55.31 17.44 6.33
CA GLY A 380 55.83 17.22 7.69
C GLY A 380 54.92 17.68 8.83
N ASP A 381 53.76 18.28 8.53
CA ASP A 381 52.80 18.78 9.51
C ASP A 381 51.87 17.69 10.04
N VAL A 382 51.47 17.82 11.32
CA VAL A 382 50.51 16.92 11.97
C VAL A 382 49.08 17.37 11.68
N VAL A 383 48.33 16.56 10.94
CA VAL A 383 47.05 16.98 10.32
C VAL A 383 45.77 16.44 10.98
N ARG A 384 45.86 15.45 11.87
CA ARG A 384 44.71 14.87 12.60
C ARG A 384 45.04 14.61 14.08
N GLY A 385 43.99 14.33 14.86
CA GLY A 385 44.13 13.81 16.23
C GLY A 385 44.84 12.46 16.28
N THR A 386 45.36 12.10 17.46
CA THR A 386 46.18 10.90 17.64
C THR A 386 45.36 9.67 18.01
N ILE A 387 45.74 8.51 17.46
CA ILE A 387 45.19 7.20 17.81
C ILE A 387 45.94 6.61 18.99
N THR A 388 45.25 5.85 19.85
CA THR A 388 45.84 5.18 21.03
C THR A 388 45.69 3.68 20.93
N PHE A 389 46.81 2.95 21.02
CA PHE A 389 46.88 1.50 21.08
C PHE A 389 47.02 1.04 22.54
N HIS A 390 46.42 -0.09 22.92
CA HIS A 390 46.47 -0.56 24.31
C HIS A 390 47.91 -0.85 24.81
N LYS A 391 48.79 -1.31 23.92
CA LYS A 391 50.26 -1.38 24.09
C LYS A 391 50.95 -0.93 22.79
N TYR A 392 52.27 -0.72 22.82
CA TYR A 392 53.04 -0.58 21.58
C TYR A 392 52.91 -1.85 20.72
N PRO A 393 52.50 -1.75 19.44
CA PRO A 393 52.13 -2.91 18.64
C PRO A 393 53.33 -3.68 18.08
N GLU A 394 53.19 -5.00 17.90
CA GLU A 394 54.19 -5.86 17.24
C GLU A 394 54.16 -5.70 15.71
N SER A 395 52.97 -5.54 15.14
CA SER A 395 52.72 -5.22 13.73
C SER A 395 51.44 -4.41 13.60
N VAL A 396 51.34 -3.56 12.59
CA VAL A 396 50.15 -2.75 12.27
C VAL A 396 49.93 -2.75 10.77
N VAL A 397 48.68 -2.92 10.33
CA VAL A 397 48.26 -2.90 8.92
C VAL A 397 46.98 -2.06 8.77
N ILE A 398 46.75 -1.51 7.57
CA ILE A 398 45.50 -0.84 7.20
C ILE A 398 44.75 -1.72 6.21
N ASP A 399 43.51 -2.07 6.54
CA ASP A 399 42.54 -2.67 5.62
C ASP A 399 41.75 -1.55 4.92
N LYS A 400 41.91 -1.40 3.61
CA LYS A 400 41.24 -0.35 2.80
C LYS A 400 39.86 -0.73 2.27
N GLY A 401 39.37 -1.94 2.56
CA GLY A 401 38.02 -2.41 2.25
C GLY A 401 37.64 -2.55 0.78
N ASP A 402 38.51 -2.21 -0.17
CA ASP A 402 38.26 -2.32 -1.61
C ASP A 402 37.97 -3.76 -2.06
N GLU A 403 38.52 -4.77 -1.38
CA GLU A 403 38.57 -6.13 -1.89
C GLU A 403 37.22 -6.85 -2.06
N ASN A 404 36.18 -6.45 -1.32
CA ASN A 404 34.85 -7.06 -1.41
C ASN A 404 33.80 -6.21 -2.18
N ASN A 405 34.19 -5.05 -2.75
CA ASN A 405 33.28 -4.16 -3.47
C ASN A 405 33.37 -4.34 -4.99
N LEU A 406 32.65 -5.32 -5.54
CA LEU A 406 32.48 -5.48 -7.00
C LEU A 406 31.71 -4.32 -7.65
N ILE A 407 31.03 -3.49 -6.86
CA ILE A 407 30.36 -2.26 -7.31
C ILE A 407 31.16 -1.06 -6.79
N GLY A 408 31.83 -0.36 -7.70
CA GLY A 408 32.65 0.81 -7.37
C GLY A 408 31.80 2.02 -6.96
N ALA A 409 31.54 2.17 -5.66
CA ALA A 409 30.86 3.33 -5.11
C ALA A 409 31.76 4.59 -5.18
N PRO A 410 31.31 5.71 -5.79
CA PRO A 410 32.14 6.91 -5.91
C PRO A 410 32.17 7.74 -4.62
N ASN A 411 33.32 7.68 -3.94
CA ASN A 411 33.84 8.59 -2.91
C ASN A 411 33.20 8.59 -1.49
N ASP A 412 34.01 9.11 -0.55
CA ASP A 412 33.69 9.69 0.77
C ASP A 412 33.04 8.84 1.89
N THR A 413 32.84 7.52 1.74
CA THR A 413 32.55 6.64 2.90
C THR A 413 33.42 5.36 2.96
N ARG A 414 34.70 5.49 2.61
CA ARG A 414 35.71 4.44 2.87
C ARG A 414 35.95 4.30 4.38
N GLU A 415 35.62 3.13 4.92
CA GLU A 415 35.84 2.78 6.32
C GLU A 415 37.10 1.92 6.43
N ASP A 416 38.27 2.53 6.12
CA ASP A 416 39.52 1.81 6.31
C ASP A 416 39.77 1.59 7.82
N LEU A 417 40.23 0.40 8.15
CA LEU A 417 40.39 -0.06 9.53
C LEU A 417 41.88 -0.31 9.80
N ILE A 418 42.35 0.14 10.95
CA ILE A 418 43.67 -0.21 11.46
C ILE A 418 43.54 -1.50 12.25
N LEU A 419 44.40 -2.47 11.93
CA LEU A 419 44.55 -3.71 12.67
C LEU A 419 45.95 -3.75 13.28
N ALA A 420 46.03 -3.85 14.59
CA ALA A 420 47.27 -3.88 15.35
C ALA A 420 47.38 -5.19 16.15
N VAL A 421 48.54 -5.86 16.05
CA VAL A 421 48.85 -7.00 16.91
C VAL A 421 49.39 -6.47 18.23
N ILE A 422 48.65 -6.71 19.31
CA ILE A 422 49.00 -6.33 20.68
C ILE A 422 49.03 -7.56 21.59
N GLU A 423 49.72 -7.45 22.72
CA GLU A 423 49.74 -8.47 23.78
C GLU A 423 49.03 -7.92 25.02
N ALA A 424 48.04 -8.62 25.56
CA ALA A 424 47.35 -8.23 26.79
C ALA A 424 47.30 -9.41 27.79
N ASP A 425 47.22 -9.09 29.08
CA ASP A 425 47.00 -10.10 30.13
C ASP A 425 45.50 -10.33 30.29
N GLN A 426 45.06 -11.57 30.09
CA GLN A 426 43.69 -12.01 30.35
C GLN A 426 43.69 -13.32 31.14
N ASP A 427 43.11 -13.25 32.34
CA ASP A 427 43.06 -14.33 33.34
C ASP A 427 44.43 -14.74 33.91
N GLY A 428 45.40 -13.81 33.98
CA GLY A 428 46.76 -14.08 34.46
C GLY A 428 47.62 -14.81 33.44
N LYS A 429 47.32 -14.61 32.15
CA LYS A 429 48.04 -15.17 31.00
C LYS A 429 48.17 -14.07 29.95
N LEU A 430 49.41 -13.81 29.53
CA LEU A 430 49.69 -13.01 28.34
C LEU A 430 49.15 -13.75 27.11
N ARG A 431 48.24 -13.11 26.38
CA ARG A 431 47.70 -13.57 25.09
C ARG A 431 47.85 -12.47 24.05
N LYS A 432 47.87 -12.85 22.78
CA LYS A 432 47.94 -11.91 21.67
C LYS A 432 46.55 -11.66 21.09
N PHE A 433 46.26 -10.39 20.85
CA PHE A 433 44.99 -9.92 20.32
C PHE A 433 45.22 -9.07 19.06
N LEU A 434 44.28 -9.17 18.14
CA LEU A 434 44.16 -8.26 17.02
C LEU A 434 43.24 -7.11 17.45
N GLU A 435 43.83 -5.97 17.79
CA GLU A 435 43.10 -4.75 18.10
C GLU A 435 42.70 -4.06 16.80
N VAL A 436 41.39 -3.89 16.61
CA VAL A 436 40.77 -3.32 15.42
C VAL A 436 40.16 -1.98 15.80
N GLN A 437 40.57 -0.93 15.08
CA GLN A 437 40.12 0.45 15.28
C GLN A 437 39.80 1.13 13.93
N LEU A 438 38.78 1.99 13.90
CA LEU A 438 38.59 2.94 12.79
C LEU A 438 39.63 4.06 12.90
N TRP A 439 40.24 4.48 11.78
CA TRP A 439 41.25 5.54 11.82
C TRP A 439 40.66 6.96 11.86
N ASP A 440 39.47 7.16 11.30
CA ASP A 440 38.78 8.46 11.23
C ASP A 440 37.73 8.61 12.35
N VAL A 441 38.18 8.64 13.61
CA VAL A 441 37.31 8.78 14.79
C VAL A 441 37.91 9.78 15.78
N ASP A 442 37.09 10.72 16.26
CA ASP A 442 37.46 11.66 17.33
C ASP A 442 37.99 10.92 18.57
N PRO A 443 39.12 11.32 19.17
CA PRO A 443 39.73 10.58 20.28
C PRO A 443 38.84 10.44 21.52
N GLY A 444 37.87 11.34 21.71
CA GLY A 444 36.86 11.24 22.78
C GLY A 444 35.80 10.14 22.59
N ASN A 445 35.73 9.53 21.40
CA ASN A 445 34.82 8.42 21.06
C ASN A 445 35.56 7.12 20.72
N ALA A 446 36.90 7.11 20.75
CA ALA A 446 37.72 6.01 20.25
C ALA A 446 37.47 4.68 20.98
N ASP A 447 37.40 4.69 22.32
CA ASP A 447 37.26 3.45 23.11
C ASP A 447 35.93 2.71 22.89
N ASN A 448 34.88 3.40 22.42
CA ASN A 448 33.61 2.77 22.02
C ASN A 448 33.69 2.03 20.67
N HIS A 449 34.78 2.19 19.92
CA HIS A 449 34.99 1.62 18.59
C HIS A 449 36.18 0.64 18.52
N LYS A 450 36.90 0.45 19.64
CA LYS A 450 37.94 -0.57 19.77
C LYS A 450 37.30 -1.94 19.92
N SER A 451 37.74 -2.90 19.12
CA SER A 451 37.35 -4.31 19.26
C SER A 451 38.58 -5.20 19.22
N TRP A 452 38.57 -6.29 19.98
CA TRP A 452 39.70 -7.23 20.10
C TRP A 452 39.27 -8.60 19.58
N VAL A 453 40.06 -9.18 18.68
CA VAL A 453 39.95 -10.59 18.27
C VAL A 453 41.06 -11.37 18.97
N GLU A 454 40.73 -12.43 19.72
CA GLU A 454 41.75 -13.32 20.29
C GLU A 454 42.46 -14.07 19.17
N ILE A 455 43.79 -14.06 19.17
CA ILE A 455 44.60 -14.82 18.22
C ILE A 455 44.83 -16.22 18.81
N PRO A 456 44.41 -17.32 18.16
CA PRO A 456 44.56 -18.66 18.70
C PRO A 456 46.02 -18.98 19.07
N SER A 457 46.26 -19.25 20.36
CA SER A 457 47.54 -19.73 20.86
C SER A 457 47.60 -21.26 20.78
N VAL A 458 48.57 -21.79 20.04
CA VAL A 458 48.92 -23.21 20.09
C VAL A 458 49.44 -23.55 21.50
N GLN A 459 49.11 -24.74 21.99
CA GLN A 459 49.39 -25.17 23.37
C GLN A 459 50.89 -25.49 23.62
N ASP A 460 51.74 -24.47 23.70
CA ASP A 460 53.09 -24.57 24.26
C ASP A 460 53.55 -23.24 24.87
N ALA A 461 54.39 -23.31 25.91
CA ALA A 461 54.66 -22.18 26.81
C ALA A 461 55.75 -21.18 26.33
N GLN A 462 55.87 -20.97 25.02
CA GLN A 462 56.78 -20.00 24.40
C GLN A 462 55.98 -18.86 23.73
N PRO A 463 56.46 -17.60 23.78
CA PRO A 463 55.81 -16.49 23.09
C PRO A 463 55.93 -16.69 21.57
N SER A 464 54.83 -17.05 20.89
CA SER A 464 54.86 -17.28 19.45
C SER A 464 55.25 -16.01 18.69
N HIS A 465 56.15 -16.15 17.72
CA HIS A 465 56.39 -15.11 16.74
C HIS A 465 55.10 -14.95 15.91
N VAL A 466 54.50 -13.76 15.99
CA VAL A 466 53.28 -13.40 15.29
C VAL A 466 53.59 -12.26 14.33
N GLY A 467 53.07 -12.36 13.12
CA GLY A 467 53.13 -11.29 12.12
C GLY A 467 51.81 -11.15 11.41
N LEU A 468 51.53 -9.91 10.99
CA LEU A 468 50.37 -9.50 10.21
C LEU A 468 50.89 -8.71 9.02
N LEU A 469 50.47 -9.07 7.81
CA LEU A 469 50.85 -8.44 6.54
C LEU A 469 49.63 -8.33 5.60
N HIS A 470 49.68 -7.34 4.70
CA HIS A 470 48.83 -7.24 3.52
C HIS A 470 49.60 -7.80 2.32
N THR A 471 49.13 -8.88 1.71
CA THR A 471 49.77 -9.53 0.57
C THR A 471 49.40 -8.85 -0.76
N LEU A 472 50.11 -9.17 -1.85
CA LEU A 472 49.85 -8.57 -3.18
C LEU A 472 48.62 -9.13 -3.90
N SER A 473 48.21 -10.36 -3.62
CA SER A 473 46.93 -10.90 -4.10
C SER A 473 45.98 -11.18 -2.93
N PRO A 474 44.67 -11.02 -3.11
CA PRO A 474 43.69 -11.51 -2.16
C PRO A 474 43.57 -13.04 -2.27
N SER A 475 43.41 -13.71 -1.14
CA SER A 475 43.04 -15.13 -1.09
C SER A 475 41.52 -15.28 -1.02
N GLN A 476 40.94 -16.19 -1.81
CA GLN A 476 39.50 -16.46 -1.76
C GLN A 476 39.13 -17.41 -0.60
N LEU A 477 37.90 -17.28 -0.10
CA LEU A 477 37.29 -18.12 0.92
C LEU A 477 35.75 -18.22 0.71
N GLU A 478 35.15 -19.36 1.06
CA GLU A 478 33.70 -19.52 1.23
C GLU A 478 33.34 -19.46 2.72
N VAL A 479 32.42 -18.58 3.11
CA VAL A 479 31.82 -18.54 4.46
C VAL A 479 30.63 -19.52 4.48
N SER A 480 30.92 -20.78 4.80
CA SER A 480 29.96 -21.90 4.70
C SER A 480 28.75 -21.77 5.64
N GLU A 481 28.86 -21.01 6.73
CA GLU A 481 27.73 -20.68 7.60
C GLU A 481 26.72 -19.79 6.87
N MET A 482 27.19 -18.84 6.05
CA MET A 482 26.34 -17.93 5.31
C MET A 482 25.57 -18.65 4.19
N ARG A 483 26.16 -19.69 3.60
CA ARG A 483 25.46 -20.64 2.71
C ARG A 483 24.30 -21.31 3.45
N GLY A 484 24.53 -21.84 4.66
CA GLY A 484 23.48 -22.50 5.46
C GLY A 484 22.32 -21.58 5.84
N LEU A 485 22.61 -20.31 6.17
CA LEU A 485 21.58 -19.33 6.48
C LEU A 485 20.77 -18.91 5.25
N LEU A 486 21.42 -18.61 4.12
CA LEU A 486 20.80 -17.95 2.96
C LEU A 486 20.32 -18.88 1.85
N GLN A 487 20.75 -20.14 1.80
CA GLN A 487 20.21 -21.14 0.86
C GLN A 487 18.69 -21.23 1.01
N MET A 488 17.94 -21.11 -0.08
CA MET A 488 16.50 -21.35 -0.06
C MET A 488 16.26 -22.86 0.06
N VAL A 489 15.38 -23.26 0.98
CA VAL A 489 15.03 -24.64 1.27
C VAL A 489 13.51 -24.77 1.33
N ARG A 490 12.98 -25.91 0.88
CA ARG A 490 11.56 -26.26 1.00
C ARG A 490 11.17 -26.42 2.48
N LEU A 491 10.28 -25.55 2.97
CA LEU A 491 9.75 -25.60 4.33
C LEU A 491 8.93 -26.89 4.55
N ARG A 492 9.24 -27.65 5.60
CA ARG A 492 8.47 -28.85 5.97
C ARG A 492 7.16 -28.48 6.67
N THR A 493 6.16 -28.18 5.87
CA THR A 493 4.79 -27.97 6.33
C THR A 493 4.14 -29.25 6.88
N PRO A 494 3.20 -29.16 7.85
CA PRO A 494 2.26 -30.24 8.10
C PRO A 494 1.44 -30.58 6.85
N SER A 495 0.74 -31.72 6.83
CA SER A 495 -0.06 -32.17 5.69
C SER A 495 -1.21 -31.20 5.39
N LEU A 496 -1.01 -30.35 4.40
CA LEU A 496 -2.01 -29.45 3.83
C LEU A 496 -2.66 -30.10 2.59
N SER A 497 -3.91 -29.73 2.31
CA SER A 497 -4.57 -30.11 1.05
C SER A 497 -3.81 -29.49 -0.13
N PRO A 498 -3.41 -30.26 -1.16
CA PRO A 498 -2.76 -29.70 -2.34
C PRO A 498 -3.71 -28.73 -3.05
N HIS A 499 -3.19 -27.58 -3.51
CA HIS A 499 -4.00 -26.66 -4.28
C HIS A 499 -4.21 -27.20 -5.69
N VAL A 500 -5.35 -27.84 -5.91
CA VAL A 500 -5.91 -28.03 -7.26
C VAL A 500 -6.35 -26.65 -7.77
N PRO A 501 -5.75 -26.09 -8.83
CA PRO A 501 -6.19 -24.83 -9.40
C PRO A 501 -7.59 -24.98 -10.00
N ALA A 502 -8.40 -23.93 -9.96
CA ALA A 502 -9.74 -23.92 -10.54
C ALA A 502 -9.68 -23.81 -12.08
N THR A 503 -9.29 -24.90 -12.75
CA THR A 503 -9.30 -24.99 -14.21
C THR A 503 -10.73 -25.09 -14.76
N ASP A 504 -10.98 -24.43 -15.89
CA ASP A 504 -12.15 -24.69 -16.75
C ASP A 504 -12.29 -26.22 -16.96
N PRO A 505 -13.47 -26.84 -16.80
CA PRO A 505 -13.65 -28.28 -17.00
C PRO A 505 -13.20 -28.76 -18.39
N ARG A 506 -13.22 -27.90 -19.42
CA ARG A 506 -12.64 -28.19 -20.74
C ARG A 506 -11.12 -28.29 -20.69
N THR A 507 -10.47 -27.44 -19.91
CA THR A 507 -9.02 -27.45 -19.70
C THR A 507 -8.61 -28.61 -18.78
N GLN A 508 -9.39 -28.90 -17.73
CA GLN A 508 -9.16 -30.06 -16.87
C GLN A 508 -9.22 -31.37 -17.68
N ALA A 509 -10.27 -31.57 -18.48
CA ALA A 509 -10.37 -32.74 -19.37
C ALA A 509 -9.22 -32.81 -20.40
N SER A 510 -8.67 -31.67 -20.82
CA SER A 510 -7.49 -31.61 -21.70
C SER A 510 -6.18 -31.95 -20.98
N ILE A 511 -6.08 -31.63 -19.68
CA ILE A 511 -4.94 -31.99 -18.82
C ILE A 511 -5.01 -33.48 -18.44
N GLU A 512 -6.19 -33.98 -18.09
CA GLU A 512 -6.46 -35.40 -17.82
C GLU A 512 -6.14 -36.24 -19.07
N GLN A 513 -6.61 -35.84 -20.27
CA GLN A 513 -6.22 -36.49 -21.53
C GLN A 513 -4.69 -36.45 -21.75
N LEU A 514 -4.03 -35.31 -21.49
CA LEU A 514 -2.58 -35.18 -21.69
C LEU A 514 -1.77 -35.97 -20.64
N GLN A 515 -2.34 -36.22 -19.46
CA GLN A 515 -1.78 -37.14 -18.45
C GLN A 515 -1.99 -38.61 -18.86
N GLU A 516 -3.18 -39.00 -19.34
CA GLU A 516 -3.41 -40.34 -19.90
C GLU A 516 -2.50 -40.61 -21.10
N GLU A 517 -2.32 -39.65 -22.01
CA GLU A 517 -1.37 -39.74 -23.12
C GLU A 517 0.08 -39.85 -22.62
N LYS A 518 0.48 -39.09 -21.59
CA LYS A 518 1.82 -39.23 -20.97
C LYS A 518 2.02 -40.59 -20.31
N GLU A 519 1.07 -41.08 -19.53
CA GLU A 519 1.15 -42.39 -18.88
C GLU A 519 1.23 -43.52 -19.93
N LEU A 520 0.57 -43.37 -21.10
CA LEU A 520 0.70 -44.27 -22.26
C LEU A 520 2.07 -44.23 -22.97
N PHE A 521 2.86 -43.16 -22.82
CA PHE A 521 4.22 -43.06 -23.34
C PHE A 521 5.27 -43.46 -22.29
N GLU A 522 5.19 -42.96 -21.06
CA GLU A 522 6.13 -43.26 -19.97
C GLU A 522 6.09 -44.74 -19.55
N SER A 523 4.94 -45.42 -19.69
CA SER A 523 4.81 -46.87 -19.47
C SER A 523 5.55 -47.76 -20.48
N GLN A 524 6.18 -47.20 -21.53
CA GLN A 524 7.01 -47.95 -22.47
C GLN A 524 8.51 -47.93 -22.14
N GLU A 525 8.99 -47.01 -21.29
CA GLU A 525 10.40 -46.93 -20.89
C GLU A 525 10.71 -47.63 -19.55
N ALA A 526 9.69 -47.93 -18.73
CA ALA A 526 9.82 -48.55 -17.42
C ALA A 526 10.02 -50.09 -17.44
N MET A 527 11.13 -50.57 -17.99
CA MET A 527 11.47 -52.02 -18.08
C MET A 527 12.87 -52.40 -17.54
N ASP A 528 13.38 -51.67 -16.54
CA ASP A 528 14.54 -52.07 -15.73
C ASP A 528 14.15 -52.31 -14.25
N PRO A 529 14.16 -53.56 -13.75
CA PRO A 529 13.52 -53.93 -12.47
C PRO A 529 14.44 -53.88 -11.23
N GLU A 530 15.31 -52.87 -11.10
CA GLU A 530 16.20 -52.75 -9.92
C GLU A 530 16.39 -51.30 -9.42
N GLY A 531 15.29 -50.61 -9.12
CA GLY A 531 15.26 -49.26 -8.53
C GLY A 531 14.69 -49.24 -7.11
N THR A 532 15.51 -48.97 -6.10
CA THR A 532 15.03 -48.67 -4.74
C THR A 532 14.29 -47.34 -4.69
N LYS A 533 13.26 -47.25 -3.82
CA LYS A 533 12.44 -46.05 -3.67
C LYS A 533 13.28 -44.81 -3.32
N LYS A 534 13.41 -43.88 -4.27
CA LYS A 534 13.68 -42.47 -3.98
C LYS A 534 12.37 -41.80 -3.59
N ASP A 535 12.13 -41.62 -2.29
CA ASP A 535 10.96 -40.87 -1.80
C ASP A 535 11.12 -39.33 -1.93
N THR A 536 12.11 -38.87 -2.71
CA THR A 536 12.34 -37.45 -3.08
C THR A 536 12.30 -37.32 -4.61
N PRO A 537 11.46 -36.45 -5.20
CA PRO A 537 11.44 -36.26 -6.65
C PRO A 537 12.73 -35.57 -7.12
N ASP A 538 13.28 -36.00 -8.25
CA ASP A 538 14.61 -35.57 -8.68
C ASP A 538 14.73 -34.04 -8.93
N TRP A 539 13.64 -33.36 -9.30
CA TRP A 539 13.60 -31.88 -9.41
C TRP A 539 13.88 -31.17 -8.07
N GLU A 540 13.53 -31.78 -6.93
CA GLU A 540 13.79 -31.18 -5.62
C GLU A 540 15.27 -31.35 -5.25
N ALA A 541 15.91 -32.45 -5.64
CA ALA A 541 17.35 -32.63 -5.49
C ALA A 541 18.14 -31.66 -6.40
N GLU A 542 17.70 -31.49 -7.65
CA GLU A 542 18.26 -30.53 -8.61
C GLU A 542 18.14 -29.09 -8.10
N ARG A 543 16.93 -28.65 -7.71
CA ARG A 543 16.74 -27.29 -7.18
C ARG A 543 17.54 -27.07 -5.89
N ASN A 544 17.57 -28.01 -4.95
CA ASN A 544 18.41 -27.86 -3.75
C ASN A 544 19.91 -27.78 -4.09
N ALA A 545 20.38 -28.44 -5.15
CA ALA A 545 21.76 -28.31 -5.62
C ALA A 545 22.04 -26.94 -6.24
N ASP A 546 21.10 -26.35 -6.98
CA ASP A 546 21.26 -25.01 -7.56
C ASP A 546 21.12 -23.88 -6.53
N GLU A 547 20.16 -23.95 -5.62
CA GLU A 547 20.03 -23.03 -4.49
C GLU A 547 21.27 -23.09 -3.58
N ALA A 548 21.89 -24.26 -3.43
CA ALA A 548 23.18 -24.41 -2.77
C ALA A 548 24.32 -23.75 -3.56
N LYS A 549 24.40 -23.92 -4.89
CA LYS A 549 25.41 -23.24 -5.74
C LYS A 549 25.26 -21.71 -5.65
N PHE A 550 24.04 -21.19 -5.63
CA PHE A 550 23.77 -19.76 -5.48
C PHE A 550 24.19 -19.24 -4.10
N ALA A 551 23.77 -19.92 -3.02
CA ALA A 551 24.14 -19.54 -1.66
C ALA A 551 25.66 -19.63 -1.39
N ARG A 552 26.37 -20.57 -2.05
CA ARG A 552 27.84 -20.61 -2.08
C ARG A 552 28.44 -19.34 -2.69
N GLN A 553 27.87 -18.84 -3.80
CA GLN A 553 28.35 -17.61 -4.45
C GLN A 553 28.17 -16.38 -3.53
N LEU A 554 27.01 -16.26 -2.85
CA LEU A 554 26.79 -15.21 -1.85
C LEU A 554 27.81 -15.29 -0.69
N GLY A 555 28.18 -16.51 -0.28
CA GLY A 555 29.17 -16.78 0.77
C GLY A 555 30.63 -16.54 0.36
N LYS A 556 30.94 -16.20 -0.90
CA LYS A 556 32.31 -15.92 -1.32
C LYS A 556 32.78 -14.56 -0.80
N THR A 557 33.96 -14.56 -0.21
CA THR A 557 34.68 -13.38 0.29
C THR A 557 36.15 -13.53 -0.05
N GLN A 558 36.90 -12.44 -0.10
CA GLN A 558 38.35 -12.49 -0.29
C GLN A 558 39.10 -11.59 0.69
N SER A 559 40.36 -11.95 0.96
CA SER A 559 41.24 -11.18 1.83
C SER A 559 42.72 -11.40 1.50
N SER A 560 43.44 -10.29 1.32
CA SER A 560 44.90 -10.20 1.31
C SER A 560 45.54 -10.03 2.70
N LEU A 561 44.75 -9.99 3.78
CA LEU A 561 45.30 -9.91 5.13
C LEU A 561 45.66 -11.30 5.66
N VAL A 562 46.96 -11.50 5.86
CA VAL A 562 47.52 -12.77 6.37
C VAL A 562 48.16 -12.54 7.74
N LEU A 563 47.74 -13.35 8.71
CA LEU A 563 48.24 -13.40 10.07
C LEU A 563 48.88 -14.78 10.32
N TRP A 564 50.10 -14.85 10.83
CA TRP A 564 50.71 -16.13 11.22
C TRP A 564 51.04 -16.17 12.70
N SER A 565 50.97 -17.37 13.30
CA SER A 565 51.32 -17.64 14.69
C SER A 565 51.99 -19.01 14.78
N GLY A 566 53.28 -19.03 15.09
CA GLY A 566 54.07 -20.27 15.19
C GLY A 566 54.13 -21.05 13.87
N LYS A 567 53.32 -22.12 13.75
CA LYS A 567 53.25 -23.04 12.60
C LYS A 567 51.96 -22.92 11.77
N GLN A 568 51.01 -22.08 12.21
CA GLN A 568 49.73 -21.82 11.55
C GLN A 568 49.75 -20.47 10.82
N ILE A 569 49.11 -20.44 9.65
CA ILE A 569 48.83 -19.22 8.88
C ILE A 569 47.32 -19.08 8.74
N TRP A 570 46.81 -17.89 8.99
CA TRP A 570 45.40 -17.51 9.01
C TRP A 570 45.12 -16.39 8.00
N ARG A 571 43.96 -16.47 7.35
CA ARG A 571 43.29 -15.34 6.69
C ARG A 571 42.60 -14.49 7.76
N VAL A 572 42.77 -13.17 7.70
CA VAL A 572 41.99 -12.21 8.49
C VAL A 572 40.87 -11.68 7.62
N VAL A 573 39.62 -12.06 7.90
CA VAL A 573 38.48 -11.84 6.99
C VAL A 573 37.42 -10.99 7.68
N LYS A 574 36.87 -9.97 7.02
CA LYS A 574 35.76 -9.19 7.56
C LYS A 574 34.55 -10.08 7.81
N ASN A 575 33.96 -9.97 8.99
CA ASN A 575 32.77 -10.73 9.36
C ASN A 575 31.56 -10.16 8.60
N PRO A 576 30.84 -10.92 7.75
CA PRO A 576 29.70 -10.40 7.01
C PRO A 576 28.64 -9.81 7.95
N LEU A 577 28.08 -8.63 7.61
CA LEU A 577 27.10 -7.97 8.47
C LEU A 577 25.89 -8.87 8.79
N THR A 578 25.47 -9.70 7.83
CA THR A 578 24.46 -10.75 7.99
C THR A 578 24.77 -11.71 9.14
N MET A 579 26.02 -12.14 9.29
CA MET A 579 26.45 -13.02 10.38
C MET A 579 26.50 -12.27 11.70
N GLN A 580 27.13 -11.08 11.73
CA GLN A 580 27.17 -10.23 12.92
C GLN A 580 25.78 -9.94 13.52
N LEU A 581 24.77 -9.74 12.67
CA LEU A 581 23.39 -9.51 13.08
C LEU A 581 22.63 -10.82 13.39
N ASN A 582 22.90 -11.92 12.69
CA ASN A 582 22.40 -13.24 13.05
C ASN A 582 22.81 -13.62 14.48
N ASP A 583 24.09 -13.44 14.80
CA ASP A 583 24.67 -13.85 16.07
C ASP A 583 24.18 -12.95 17.21
N ALA A 584 23.90 -11.67 16.92
CA ALA A 584 23.19 -10.77 17.82
C ALA A 584 21.73 -11.19 18.07
N LEU A 585 21.00 -11.64 17.04
CA LEU A 585 19.65 -12.20 17.19
C LEU A 585 19.62 -13.52 17.96
N GLN A 586 20.63 -14.37 17.79
CA GLN A 586 20.80 -15.60 18.56
C GLN A 586 21.16 -15.28 20.01
N SER A 587 22.04 -14.31 20.24
CA SER A 587 22.36 -13.78 21.57
C SER A 587 21.16 -13.08 22.25
N ALA A 588 20.14 -12.68 21.50
CA ALA A 588 18.90 -12.10 22.06
C ALA A 588 17.89 -13.16 22.55
N GLN A 589 18.17 -14.45 22.35
CA GLN A 589 17.35 -15.58 22.80
C GLN A 589 17.99 -16.23 24.04
N GLU A 590 17.55 -15.84 25.24
CA GLU A 590 18.07 -16.42 26.49
C GLU A 590 17.29 -17.70 26.85
N SER A 591 17.88 -18.87 26.59
CA SER A 591 17.28 -20.17 26.91
C SER A 591 17.34 -20.48 28.41
N GLN A 592 16.19 -20.53 29.08
CA GLN A 592 16.08 -21.05 30.45
C GLN A 592 15.86 -22.57 30.45
N GLU A 593 16.21 -23.23 31.57
CA GLU A 593 16.22 -24.70 31.70
C GLU A 593 14.81 -25.32 31.55
N ASP A 594 13.75 -24.58 31.88
CA ASP A 594 12.34 -24.99 31.68
C ASP A 594 11.88 -24.94 30.20
N GLY A 595 12.78 -24.67 29.24
CA GLY A 595 12.48 -24.62 27.80
C GLY A 595 11.69 -23.37 27.34
N HIS A 596 11.42 -22.44 28.26
CA HIS A 596 10.95 -21.09 27.92
C HIS A 596 12.16 -20.22 27.55
N SER A 597 12.23 -19.81 26.28
CA SER A 597 13.23 -18.88 25.77
C SER A 597 12.77 -17.45 26.08
N VAL A 598 13.51 -16.72 26.92
CA VAL A 598 13.23 -15.31 27.19
C VAL A 598 13.81 -14.48 26.05
N LEU A 599 12.94 -13.85 25.27
CA LEU A 599 13.33 -13.05 24.11
C LEU A 599 13.62 -11.59 24.51
N ARG A 600 14.82 -11.08 24.24
CA ARG A 600 15.17 -9.67 24.48
C ARG A 600 14.62 -8.77 23.36
N ARG A 601 13.30 -8.55 23.40
CA ARG A 601 12.51 -7.90 22.34
C ARG A 601 13.05 -6.53 21.92
N ASP A 602 13.52 -5.71 22.85
CA ASP A 602 14.09 -4.38 22.56
C ASP A 602 15.29 -4.45 21.61
N VAL A 603 16.22 -5.38 21.86
CA VAL A 603 17.43 -5.58 21.04
C VAL A 603 17.06 -5.98 19.62
N ILE A 604 16.01 -6.79 19.46
CA ILE A 604 15.54 -7.24 18.14
C ILE A 604 14.84 -6.09 17.39
N MET A 605 14.11 -5.21 18.09
CA MET A 605 13.51 -4.02 17.48
C MET A 605 14.55 -2.98 17.07
N ASP A 606 15.62 -2.81 17.86
CA ASP A 606 16.78 -1.99 17.46
C ASP A 606 17.49 -2.60 16.24
N ILE A 607 17.64 -3.93 16.15
CA ILE A 607 18.19 -4.61 14.96
C ILE A 607 17.29 -4.41 13.73
N ILE A 608 15.96 -4.56 13.84
CA ILE A 608 15.05 -4.30 12.72
C ILE A 608 15.22 -2.87 12.20
N LYS A 609 15.27 -1.89 13.12
CA LYS A 609 15.46 -0.49 12.78
C LYS A 609 16.83 -0.21 12.14
N LEU A 610 17.90 -0.76 12.70
CA LEU A 610 19.27 -0.69 12.16
C LEU A 610 19.30 -1.18 10.70
N VAL A 611 18.59 -2.28 10.41
CA VAL A 611 18.53 -2.88 9.07
C VAL A 611 17.52 -2.20 8.14
N GLN A 612 16.63 -1.34 8.65
CA GLN A 612 15.83 -0.41 7.85
C GLN A 612 16.59 0.88 7.50
N GLU A 613 17.49 1.35 8.37
CA GLU A 613 18.36 2.52 8.13
C GLU A 613 19.62 2.17 7.29
N ALA A 614 19.83 0.88 6.99
CA ALA A 614 20.98 0.35 6.26
C ALA A 614 20.84 0.40 4.73
N GLU A 615 21.91 0.81 4.04
CA GLU A 615 22.07 0.74 2.58
C GLU A 615 23.05 -0.38 2.22
N PRO A 616 22.61 -1.48 1.57
CA PRO A 616 23.48 -2.62 1.27
C PRO A 616 24.46 -2.33 0.12
N LYS A 617 25.71 -2.76 0.30
CA LYS A 617 26.84 -2.56 -0.61
C LYS A 617 27.00 -3.72 -1.62
N SER A 618 26.41 -4.88 -1.35
CA SER A 618 26.44 -6.07 -2.22
C SER A 618 25.10 -6.83 -2.25
N GLU A 619 24.92 -7.72 -3.22
CA GLU A 619 23.75 -8.60 -3.33
C GLU A 619 23.62 -9.54 -2.11
N ALA A 620 24.75 -10.10 -1.65
CA ALA A 620 24.80 -10.93 -0.46
C ALA A 620 24.39 -10.16 0.81
N GLU A 621 24.73 -8.87 0.90
CA GLU A 621 24.25 -7.99 1.98
C GLU A 621 22.77 -7.66 1.80
N PHE A 622 22.28 -7.33 0.61
CA PHE A 622 20.85 -7.08 0.36
C PHE A 622 19.97 -8.28 0.77
N LEU A 623 20.31 -9.48 0.29
CA LEU A 623 19.58 -10.72 0.64
C LEU A 623 19.74 -11.05 2.14
N GLY A 624 20.94 -10.91 2.69
CA GLY A 624 21.22 -11.18 4.09
C GLY A 624 20.52 -10.22 5.07
N LEU A 625 20.40 -8.93 4.74
CA LEU A 625 19.65 -7.95 5.51
C LEU A 625 18.13 -8.21 5.46
N ASN A 626 17.62 -8.68 4.31
CA ASN A 626 16.22 -9.10 4.20
C ASN A 626 15.95 -10.40 4.99
N TYR A 627 16.87 -11.36 4.96
CA TYR A 627 16.83 -12.54 5.83
C TYR A 627 16.81 -12.17 7.32
N VAL A 628 17.68 -11.25 7.77
CA VAL A 628 17.72 -10.77 9.17
C VAL A 628 16.41 -10.08 9.56
N LYS A 629 15.81 -9.26 8.68
CA LYS A 629 14.48 -8.65 8.84
C LYS A 629 13.38 -9.69 9.03
N GLN A 630 13.33 -10.70 8.16
CA GLN A 630 12.34 -11.79 8.23
C GLN A 630 12.51 -12.62 9.50
N LYS A 631 13.75 -12.99 9.86
CA LYS A 631 14.08 -13.75 11.08
C LYS A 631 13.68 -13.01 12.35
N SER A 632 14.02 -11.72 12.43
CA SER A 632 13.64 -10.85 13.56
C SER A 632 12.12 -10.78 13.75
N SER A 633 11.38 -10.72 12.65
CA SER A 633 9.92 -10.63 12.66
C SER A 633 9.25 -11.96 13.01
N LEU A 634 9.81 -13.08 12.53
CA LEU A 634 9.35 -14.42 12.91
C LEU A 634 9.63 -14.72 14.38
N LEU A 635 10.76 -14.28 14.94
CA LEU A 635 11.07 -14.37 16.38
C LEU A 635 10.03 -13.62 17.22
N LEU A 636 9.80 -12.34 16.93
CA LEU A 636 8.86 -11.50 17.70
C LEU A 636 7.41 -11.99 17.61
N PHE A 637 7.01 -12.59 16.48
CA PHE A 637 5.69 -13.19 16.29
C PHE A 637 5.57 -14.56 16.94
N GLY A 638 6.57 -15.44 16.82
CA GLY A 638 6.59 -16.73 17.50
C GLY A 638 6.54 -16.57 19.02
N ASP A 639 7.34 -15.66 19.56
CA ASP A 639 7.29 -15.24 20.96
C ASP A 639 5.89 -14.75 21.36
N LEU A 640 5.28 -13.83 20.59
CA LEU A 640 3.90 -13.37 20.86
C LEU A 640 2.86 -14.52 20.84
N VAL A 641 3.03 -15.52 19.98
CA VAL A 641 2.12 -16.69 19.86
C VAL A 641 2.27 -17.65 21.04
N PHE A 642 3.48 -17.83 21.59
CA PHE A 642 3.73 -18.72 22.74
C PHE A 642 3.74 -17.99 24.11
N MET A 643 3.64 -16.66 24.12
CA MET A 643 3.47 -15.81 25.30
C MET A 643 2.11 -16.05 25.97
N ASP A 644 2.09 -16.08 27.30
CA ASP A 644 0.86 -16.19 28.10
C ASP A 644 -0.08 -14.98 27.84
N PRO A 645 -1.37 -15.20 27.53
CA PRO A 645 -2.30 -14.11 27.20
C PRO A 645 -2.52 -13.13 28.37
N THR A 646 -2.25 -13.51 29.62
CA THR A 646 -2.35 -12.60 30.78
C THR A 646 -1.22 -11.58 30.87
N ILE A 647 -0.09 -11.82 30.18
CA ILE A 647 1.09 -10.94 30.14
C ILE A 647 1.12 -10.14 28.81
N ARG A 648 0.34 -10.55 27.82
CA ARG A 648 0.29 -10.00 26.46
C ARG A 648 -0.32 -8.59 26.45
N ASP A 649 0.52 -7.57 26.28
CA ASP A 649 0.09 -6.17 26.24
C ASP A 649 -0.05 -5.60 24.81
N GLY A 650 -0.91 -4.59 24.66
CA GLY A 650 -1.19 -3.94 23.37
C GLY A 650 -0.01 -3.17 22.75
N VAL A 651 1.02 -2.82 23.53
CA VAL A 651 2.26 -2.22 22.99
C VAL A 651 3.11 -3.30 22.36
N THR A 652 3.27 -4.46 23.00
CA THR A 652 3.93 -5.65 22.44
C THR A 652 3.24 -6.16 21.17
N ILE A 653 1.90 -6.16 21.12
CA ILE A 653 1.15 -6.49 19.88
C ILE A 653 1.48 -5.48 18.76
N ASN A 654 1.36 -4.17 19.02
CA ASN A 654 1.64 -3.11 18.05
C ASN A 654 3.12 -3.08 17.60
N ALA A 655 4.06 -3.43 18.49
CA ALA A 655 5.47 -3.61 18.17
C ALA A 655 5.68 -4.80 17.22
N THR A 656 5.04 -5.94 17.50
CA THR A 656 5.07 -7.13 16.64
C THR A 656 4.46 -6.86 15.27
N GLU A 657 3.37 -6.07 15.20
CA GLU A 657 2.74 -5.68 13.94
C GLU A 657 3.71 -4.88 13.04
N LYS A 658 4.37 -3.88 13.62
CA LYS A 658 5.35 -3.06 12.93
C LYS A 658 6.53 -3.89 12.45
N ALA A 659 7.02 -4.82 13.27
CA ALA A 659 8.05 -5.77 12.87
C ALA A 659 7.60 -6.62 11.68
N LEU A 660 6.43 -7.28 11.76
CA LEU A 660 5.90 -8.13 10.68
C LEU A 660 5.71 -7.37 9.35
N VAL A 661 5.18 -6.15 9.39
CA VAL A 661 5.00 -5.32 8.18
C VAL A 661 6.33 -4.82 7.63
N ALA A 662 7.28 -4.44 8.50
CA ALA A 662 8.62 -4.00 8.15
C ALA A 662 9.54 -5.12 7.63
N GLY A 663 9.34 -6.34 8.11
CA GLY A 663 10.23 -7.47 7.88
C GLY A 663 9.95 -8.28 6.63
N GLU A 664 8.83 -8.02 5.94
CA GLU A 664 8.44 -8.67 4.69
C GLU A 664 8.47 -10.21 4.73
N LEU A 665 8.08 -10.79 5.87
CA LEU A 665 7.93 -12.23 6.07
C LEU A 665 6.78 -12.77 5.19
N ASP A 666 7.03 -13.84 4.43
CA ASP A 666 6.01 -14.55 3.64
C ASP A 666 4.79 -14.86 4.54
N PRO A 667 3.59 -14.36 4.20
CA PRO A 667 2.43 -14.49 5.06
C PRO A 667 2.01 -15.96 5.25
N ARG A 668 2.34 -16.87 4.31
CA ARG A 668 2.10 -18.31 4.46
C ARG A 668 2.77 -18.86 5.72
N VAL A 669 3.99 -18.39 6.05
CA VAL A 669 4.72 -18.80 7.27
C VAL A 669 3.99 -18.34 8.53
N ALA A 670 3.49 -17.10 8.54
CA ALA A 670 2.71 -16.58 9.67
C ALA A 670 1.36 -17.30 9.82
N LEU A 671 0.67 -17.57 8.71
CA LEU A 671 -0.62 -18.28 8.69
C LEU A 671 -0.51 -19.74 9.17
N LEU A 672 0.59 -20.44 8.86
CA LEU A 672 0.87 -21.79 9.36
C LEU A 672 0.92 -21.89 10.91
N LEU A 673 1.35 -20.81 11.56
CA LEU A 673 1.41 -20.69 13.03
C LEU A 673 0.07 -20.31 13.68
N VAL A 674 -0.97 -20.00 12.89
CA VAL A 674 -2.31 -19.65 13.38
C VAL A 674 -3.27 -20.82 13.09
N PRO A 675 -3.67 -21.66 14.08
CA PRO A 675 -4.42 -22.89 13.83
C PRO A 675 -5.69 -22.73 13.00
N LEU A 676 -6.43 -21.63 13.21
CA LEU A 676 -7.64 -21.26 12.45
C LEU A 676 -7.35 -21.08 10.94
N LEU A 677 -6.24 -20.44 10.61
CA LEU A 677 -5.92 -19.99 9.24
C LEU A 677 -4.98 -20.94 8.50
N ARG A 678 -4.39 -21.92 9.20
CA ARG A 678 -3.53 -22.97 8.61
C ARG A 678 -4.21 -23.70 7.45
N GLN A 679 -5.54 -23.83 7.45
CA GLN A 679 -6.32 -24.46 6.37
C GLN A 679 -6.42 -23.62 5.09
N GLU A 680 -6.07 -22.33 5.12
CA GLU A 680 -6.10 -21.42 3.97
C GLU A 680 -4.72 -21.30 3.28
N VAL A 681 -3.69 -21.98 3.79
CA VAL A 681 -2.33 -21.89 3.25
C VAL A 681 -2.20 -22.78 2.01
N LEU A 682 -2.09 -22.15 0.85
CA LEU A 682 -1.89 -22.81 -0.44
C LEU A 682 -0.41 -22.97 -0.74
N GLN A 683 -0.03 -24.15 -1.23
CA GLN A 683 1.33 -24.43 -1.69
C GLN A 683 1.37 -24.41 -3.21
N GLY A 684 2.45 -23.85 -3.78
CA GLY A 684 2.80 -24.06 -5.18
C GLY A 684 3.21 -25.52 -5.43
N PRO A 685 3.34 -25.94 -6.71
CA PRO A 685 3.69 -27.33 -7.06
C PRO A 685 5.05 -27.77 -6.48
N GLN A 686 5.95 -26.84 -6.20
CA GLN A 686 7.25 -27.10 -5.57
C GLN A 686 7.26 -26.93 -4.03
N GLY A 687 6.13 -26.64 -3.40
CA GLY A 687 6.04 -26.29 -1.97
C GLY A 687 6.39 -24.82 -1.68
N ILE A 688 6.56 -24.48 -0.41
CA ILE A 688 6.97 -23.15 0.06
C ILE A 688 8.50 -23.14 0.24
N TRP A 689 9.20 -22.22 -0.41
CA TRP A 689 10.66 -22.07 -0.32
C TRP A 689 11.02 -20.79 0.45
N ILE A 690 11.88 -20.92 1.47
CA ILE A 690 12.41 -19.81 2.28
C ILE A 690 13.86 -20.10 2.69
N HIS A 691 14.60 -19.06 3.09
CA HIS A 691 15.98 -19.20 3.58
C HIS A 691 16.10 -20.25 4.69
N GLY A 692 17.14 -21.10 4.64
CA GLY A 692 17.32 -22.28 5.50
C GLY A 692 17.26 -21.95 6.99
N GLY A 693 18.01 -20.93 7.43
CA GLY A 693 17.99 -20.45 8.81
C GLY A 693 16.70 -19.71 9.22
N LEU A 694 15.68 -19.64 8.35
CA LEU A 694 14.30 -19.24 8.66
C LEU A 694 13.38 -20.47 8.68
N ALA A 695 13.61 -21.44 7.78
CA ALA A 695 12.93 -22.74 7.77
C ALA A 695 13.13 -23.51 9.08
N GLU A 696 14.37 -23.60 9.58
CA GLU A 696 14.70 -24.24 10.87
C GLU A 696 13.86 -23.68 12.03
N MET A 697 13.70 -22.36 12.08
CA MET A 697 12.94 -21.64 13.10
C MET A 697 11.42 -21.84 12.93
N ALA A 698 10.92 -21.74 11.70
CA ALA A 698 9.51 -21.98 11.40
C ALA A 698 9.11 -23.44 11.74
N GLU A 699 9.98 -24.41 11.42
CA GLU A 699 9.79 -25.80 11.80
C GLU A 699 9.82 -26.03 13.31
N LEU A 700 10.73 -25.36 14.04
CA LEU A 700 10.78 -25.44 15.51
C LEU A 700 9.48 -24.93 16.14
N TYR A 701 8.97 -23.78 15.68
CA TYR A 701 7.69 -23.25 16.14
C TYR A 701 6.50 -24.13 15.72
N LEU A 702 6.51 -24.73 14.52
CA LEU A 702 5.48 -25.69 14.12
C LEU A 702 5.46 -26.95 15.00
N LYS A 703 6.63 -27.53 15.28
CA LYS A 703 6.78 -28.68 16.20
C LYS A 703 6.28 -28.34 17.60
N ARG A 704 6.60 -27.14 18.12
CA ARG A 704 6.11 -26.64 19.41
C ARG A 704 4.59 -26.49 19.41
N LEU A 705 4.01 -25.84 18.40
CA LEU A 705 2.56 -25.62 18.29
C LEU A 705 1.77 -26.94 18.20
N ASP A 706 2.27 -27.91 17.44
CA ASP A 706 1.59 -29.21 17.30
C ASP A 706 1.72 -30.09 18.56
N SER A 707 2.72 -29.87 19.43
CA SER A 707 2.73 -30.47 20.78
C SER A 707 1.70 -29.84 21.75
N VAL A 708 1.39 -28.55 21.61
CA VAL A 708 0.42 -27.84 22.47
C VAL A 708 -1.02 -28.30 22.20
N LYS A 709 -1.34 -28.65 20.96
CA LYS A 709 -2.68 -29.14 20.56
C LYS A 709 -3.17 -30.37 21.31
N VAL A 710 -2.27 -31.14 21.92
CA VAL A 710 -2.63 -32.35 22.68
C VAL A 710 -3.26 -32.01 24.04
N SER A 711 -3.07 -30.78 24.56
CA SER A 711 -3.36 -30.46 25.97
C SER A 711 -4.50 -29.47 26.25
N LYS A 712 -4.90 -28.61 25.29
CA LYS A 712 -6.17 -27.82 25.29
C LYS A 712 -6.37 -27.00 24.02
N GLU A 713 -7.63 -26.87 23.61
CA GLU A 713 -8.21 -25.70 22.93
C GLU A 713 -9.49 -25.30 23.71
N PRO A 714 -10.03 -24.06 23.63
CA PRO A 714 -9.72 -23.01 22.64
C PRO A 714 -9.62 -21.57 23.21
N ASP A 715 -8.43 -21.05 23.55
CA ASP A 715 -8.24 -19.57 23.70
C ASP A 715 -6.77 -19.09 23.68
N VAL A 716 -6.00 -19.46 22.64
CA VAL A 716 -4.58 -19.01 22.49
C VAL A 716 -4.48 -17.63 21.79
N PHE A 717 -5.49 -17.26 21.00
CA PHE A 717 -5.47 -16.10 20.09
C PHE A 717 -6.58 -15.09 20.40
N ASP A 718 -6.22 -14.05 21.17
CA ASP A 718 -7.13 -12.95 21.49
C ASP A 718 -7.61 -12.20 20.24
N SER A 719 -8.76 -11.53 20.38
CA SER A 719 -9.29 -10.61 19.36
C SER A 719 -8.25 -9.55 18.94
N GLU A 720 -7.36 -9.11 19.83
CA GLU A 720 -6.31 -8.15 19.49
C GLU A 720 -5.24 -8.74 18.56
N VAL A 721 -4.77 -9.97 18.81
CA VAL A 721 -3.81 -10.68 17.95
C VAL A 721 -4.43 -11.00 16.59
N LEU A 722 -5.71 -11.40 16.57
CA LEU A 722 -6.46 -11.59 15.32
C LEU A 722 -6.60 -10.28 14.53
N ASN A 723 -6.80 -9.14 15.19
CA ASN A 723 -6.81 -7.83 14.53
C ASN A 723 -5.41 -7.36 14.08
N MET A 724 -4.33 -7.77 14.76
CA MET A 724 -2.95 -7.56 14.31
C MET A 724 -2.67 -8.33 13.01
N ILE A 725 -2.99 -9.63 12.99
CA ILE A 725 -2.87 -10.49 11.80
C ILE A 725 -3.67 -9.92 10.63
N LYS A 726 -4.90 -9.46 10.87
CA LYS A 726 -5.75 -8.77 9.89
C LYS A 726 -5.08 -7.54 9.27
N ARG A 727 -4.41 -6.69 10.08
CA ARG A 727 -3.69 -5.51 9.58
C ARG A 727 -2.45 -5.89 8.77
N PHE A 728 -1.71 -6.91 9.17
CA PHE A 728 -0.60 -7.50 8.41
C PHE A 728 -1.05 -8.08 7.05
N LEU A 729 -2.15 -8.86 7.00
CA LEU A 729 -2.70 -9.40 5.77
C LEU A 729 -3.19 -8.29 4.82
N LEU A 730 -3.81 -7.22 5.34
CA LEU A 730 -4.20 -6.04 4.55
C LEU A 730 -3.00 -5.25 4.02
N ALA A 731 -1.87 -5.24 4.73
CA ALA A 731 -0.62 -4.66 4.23
C ALA A 731 -0.01 -5.52 3.11
N TRP A 732 -0.08 -6.85 3.21
CA TRP A 732 0.31 -7.77 2.14
C TRP A 732 -0.59 -7.64 0.90
N GLN A 733 -1.92 -7.54 1.06
CA GLN A 733 -2.85 -7.37 -0.07
C GLN A 733 -2.56 -6.12 -0.93
N GLN A 734 -1.94 -5.08 -0.36
CA GLN A 734 -1.49 -3.88 -1.08
C GLN A 734 -0.23 -4.10 -1.93
N LYS A 735 0.55 -5.16 -1.69
CA LYS A 735 1.74 -5.54 -2.48
C LYS A 735 1.41 -6.40 -3.71
N ARG A 736 0.13 -6.66 -4.00
CA ARG A 736 -0.30 -7.44 -5.16
C ARG A 736 0.10 -6.74 -6.47
N GLY A 737 0.89 -7.41 -7.29
CA GLY A 737 1.46 -6.88 -8.54
C GLY A 737 2.90 -6.35 -8.45
N TYR A 738 3.58 -6.52 -7.31
CA TYR A 738 5.02 -6.28 -7.20
C TYR A 738 5.78 -7.47 -7.80
N GLY A 739 6.51 -7.23 -8.91
CA GLY A 739 7.22 -8.29 -9.67
C GLY A 739 8.40 -8.97 -8.95
N SER A 740 8.70 -8.58 -7.71
CA SER A 740 9.70 -9.22 -6.84
C SER A 740 9.12 -10.37 -5.99
N ILE A 741 7.83 -10.67 -6.12
CA ILE A 741 7.14 -11.69 -5.33
C ILE A 741 6.95 -12.95 -6.18
N THR A 742 7.69 -14.02 -5.86
CA THR A 742 7.47 -15.37 -6.40
C THR A 742 6.19 -15.99 -5.83
N ASP A 743 5.58 -16.95 -6.54
CA ASP A 743 4.32 -17.61 -6.14
C ASP A 743 3.14 -16.63 -5.90
N ASP A 744 3.07 -15.50 -6.60
CA ASP A 744 2.13 -14.41 -6.31
C ASP A 744 0.67 -14.89 -6.16
N ALA A 745 0.17 -15.73 -7.08
CA ALA A 745 -1.15 -16.34 -7.01
C ALA A 745 -1.35 -17.14 -5.70
N TYR A 746 -0.44 -18.07 -5.37
CA TYR A 746 -0.55 -18.91 -4.16
C TYR A 746 -0.47 -18.08 -2.88
N ILE A 747 0.40 -17.06 -2.84
CA ILE A 747 0.53 -16.14 -1.70
C ILE A 747 -0.74 -15.31 -1.53
N PHE A 748 -1.21 -14.63 -2.58
CA PHE A 748 -2.33 -13.70 -2.46
C PHE A 748 -3.68 -14.41 -2.34
N ASP A 749 -3.85 -15.61 -2.89
CA ASP A 749 -5.05 -16.42 -2.66
C ASP A 749 -5.08 -16.94 -1.21
N SER A 750 -3.93 -17.34 -0.64
CA SER A 750 -3.83 -17.69 0.78
C SER A 750 -4.18 -16.49 1.68
N VAL A 751 -3.68 -15.30 1.34
CA VAL A 751 -3.93 -14.05 2.09
C VAL A 751 -5.40 -13.64 2.00
N ASP A 752 -6.02 -13.67 0.82
CA ASP A 752 -7.42 -13.30 0.64
C ASP A 752 -8.36 -14.31 1.32
N ALA A 753 -8.09 -15.62 1.20
CA ALA A 753 -8.86 -16.67 1.87
C ALA A 753 -8.73 -16.61 3.40
N ALA A 754 -7.52 -16.42 3.92
CA ALA A 754 -7.28 -16.22 5.35
C ALA A 754 -7.99 -14.96 5.87
N LEU A 755 -7.93 -13.85 5.13
CA LEU A 755 -8.60 -12.60 5.51
C LEU A 755 -10.14 -12.74 5.52
N LEU A 756 -10.71 -13.50 4.58
CA LEU A 756 -12.14 -13.84 4.57
C LEU A 756 -12.52 -14.73 5.75
N HIS A 757 -11.80 -15.84 5.98
CA HIS A 757 -12.04 -16.76 7.10
C HIS A 757 -11.94 -16.03 8.45
N LEU A 758 -10.95 -15.15 8.61
CA LEU A 758 -10.73 -14.32 9.79
C LEU A 758 -11.88 -13.33 10.04
N LEU A 759 -12.40 -12.66 8.99
CA LEU A 759 -13.55 -11.75 9.12
C LEU A 759 -14.86 -12.50 9.42
N LEU A 760 -15.05 -13.69 8.83
CA LEU A 760 -16.21 -14.55 9.11
C LEU A 760 -16.21 -15.07 10.55
N GLU A 761 -15.03 -15.41 11.08
CA GLU A 761 -14.84 -15.84 12.47
C GLU A 761 -14.87 -14.66 13.48
N GLN A 762 -14.55 -13.44 13.06
CA GLN A 762 -14.82 -12.24 13.85
C GLN A 762 -16.33 -11.97 13.93
N ASP A 763 -17.07 -12.07 12.82
CA ASP A 763 -18.51 -11.77 12.81
C ASP A 763 -19.37 -12.89 13.42
N SER A 764 -18.95 -14.16 13.35
CA SER A 764 -19.62 -15.28 14.03
C SER A 764 -19.72 -15.05 15.55
N LYS A 765 -18.69 -14.45 16.15
CA LYS A 765 -18.60 -14.13 17.59
C LYS A 765 -19.36 -12.86 18.00
N VAL A 766 -19.77 -12.00 17.06
CA VAL A 766 -20.57 -10.80 17.36
C VAL A 766 -22.04 -11.18 17.53
N PRO A 767 -22.75 -10.75 18.59
CA PRO A 767 -24.19 -10.96 18.75
C PRO A 767 -25.02 -10.30 17.64
N THR A 768 -26.07 -10.97 17.18
CA THR A 768 -26.86 -10.59 15.99
C THR A 768 -27.33 -9.13 15.98
N GLU A 769 -27.78 -8.61 17.13
CA GLU A 769 -28.23 -7.22 17.29
C GLU A 769 -27.15 -6.18 16.92
N HIS A 770 -25.88 -6.50 17.15
CA HIS A 770 -24.74 -5.62 16.93
C HIS A 770 -24.05 -5.86 15.56
N ARG A 771 -24.50 -6.86 14.77
CA ARG A 771 -23.94 -7.14 13.43
C ARG A 771 -24.28 -6.06 12.40
N LEU A 772 -25.50 -5.52 12.45
CA LEU A 772 -25.98 -4.54 11.44
C LEU A 772 -25.13 -3.27 11.39
N SER A 773 -24.67 -2.81 12.56
CA SER A 773 -23.78 -1.67 12.77
C SER A 773 -22.29 -2.04 12.87
N SER A 774 -21.92 -3.32 12.70
CA SER A 774 -20.54 -3.75 12.92
C SER A 774 -19.59 -3.21 11.85
N ARG A 775 -18.41 -2.77 12.29
CA ARG A 775 -17.30 -2.41 11.40
C ARG A 775 -16.85 -3.62 10.56
N THR A 776 -16.91 -4.82 11.13
CA THR A 776 -16.62 -6.08 10.44
C THR A 776 -17.51 -6.27 9.21
N ARG A 777 -18.81 -5.92 9.29
CA ARG A 777 -19.75 -6.04 8.17
C ARG A 777 -19.39 -5.12 6.99
N THR A 778 -18.95 -3.89 7.24
CA THR A 778 -18.56 -2.97 6.15
C THR A 778 -17.23 -3.37 5.51
N GLU A 779 -16.28 -3.88 6.31
CA GLU A 779 -15.01 -4.42 5.83
C GLU A 779 -15.22 -5.72 5.01
N LEU A 780 -16.07 -6.64 5.48
CA LEU A 780 -16.43 -7.88 4.79
C LEU A 780 -17.16 -7.63 3.47
N ASN A 781 -18.15 -6.73 3.45
CA ASN A 781 -18.83 -6.34 2.21
C ASN A 781 -17.84 -5.72 1.20
N ARG A 782 -16.94 -4.82 1.65
CA ARG A 782 -15.90 -4.21 0.79
C ARG A 782 -14.94 -5.25 0.20
N LEU A 783 -14.58 -6.27 0.98
CA LEU A 783 -13.70 -7.37 0.55
C LEU A 783 -14.39 -8.27 -0.49
N VAL A 784 -15.66 -8.62 -0.28
CA VAL A 784 -16.43 -9.44 -1.25
C VAL A 784 -16.71 -8.69 -2.55
N ASP A 785 -17.04 -7.40 -2.47
CA ASP A 785 -17.28 -6.55 -3.65
C ASP A 785 -16.02 -6.39 -4.54
N ASN A 786 -14.83 -6.51 -3.95
CA ASN A 786 -13.53 -6.36 -4.62
C ASN A 786 -12.71 -7.67 -4.62
N TRP A 787 -13.38 -8.82 -4.56
CA TRP A 787 -12.72 -10.13 -4.42
C TRP A 787 -11.76 -10.43 -5.59
N LYS A 788 -10.53 -10.85 -5.26
CA LYS A 788 -9.44 -11.13 -6.20
C LYS A 788 -8.75 -12.49 -6.01
N GLY A 789 -9.10 -13.23 -4.96
CA GLY A 789 -8.50 -14.53 -4.66
C GLY A 789 -9.26 -15.71 -5.28
N ASN A 790 -8.88 -16.93 -4.91
CA ASN A 790 -9.57 -18.16 -5.29
C ASN A 790 -11.09 -18.08 -5.05
N PHE A 791 -11.88 -18.23 -6.12
CA PHE A 791 -13.33 -18.04 -6.06
C PHE A 791 -14.06 -19.18 -5.34
N ASP A 792 -13.73 -20.43 -5.65
CA ASP A 792 -14.43 -21.60 -5.11
C ASP A 792 -14.15 -21.77 -3.60
N ARG A 793 -12.94 -21.40 -3.15
CA ARG A 793 -12.63 -21.34 -1.71
C ARG A 793 -13.46 -20.29 -0.98
N ALA A 794 -13.70 -19.12 -1.59
CA ALA A 794 -14.58 -18.11 -1.03
C ALA A 794 -16.04 -18.56 -0.96
N VAL A 795 -16.54 -19.25 -1.99
CA VAL A 795 -17.87 -19.89 -1.96
C VAL A 795 -17.96 -20.91 -0.82
N ALA A 796 -16.99 -21.82 -0.72
CA ALA A 796 -16.95 -22.85 0.33
C ALA A 796 -16.90 -22.25 1.75
N LEU A 797 -16.13 -21.17 1.97
CA LEU A 797 -16.11 -20.46 3.25
C LEU A 797 -17.45 -19.75 3.55
N LEU A 798 -18.07 -19.11 2.57
CA LEU A 798 -19.35 -18.43 2.76
C LEU A 798 -20.51 -19.41 3.00
N GLU A 799 -20.51 -20.58 2.37
CA GLU A 799 -21.49 -21.63 2.67
C GLU A 799 -21.22 -22.31 4.03
N LYS A 800 -19.95 -22.60 4.39
CA LYS A 800 -19.55 -23.10 5.73
C LYS A 800 -20.07 -22.20 6.85
N TYR A 801 -19.99 -20.87 6.68
CA TYR A 801 -20.45 -19.89 7.66
C TYR A 801 -21.92 -19.43 7.46
N LYS A 802 -22.69 -20.08 6.57
CA LYS A 802 -24.09 -19.75 6.25
C LYS A 802 -24.33 -18.26 5.94
N ARG A 803 -23.47 -17.66 5.11
CA ARG A 803 -23.54 -16.24 4.71
C ARG A 803 -24.03 -16.09 3.27
N LEU A 804 -25.28 -16.52 3.05
CA LEU A 804 -25.94 -16.55 1.75
C LEU A 804 -26.10 -15.15 1.14
N PHE A 805 -26.36 -14.12 1.95
CA PHE A 805 -26.47 -12.76 1.42
C PHE A 805 -25.14 -12.27 0.82
N LEU A 806 -24.03 -12.49 1.52
CA LEU A 806 -22.67 -12.15 1.05
C LEU A 806 -22.24 -13.02 -0.14
N LEU A 807 -22.61 -14.30 -0.15
CA LEU A 807 -22.44 -15.17 -1.32
C LEU A 807 -23.19 -14.62 -2.56
N SER A 808 -24.38 -14.04 -2.37
CA SER A 808 -25.10 -13.36 -3.47
C SER A 808 -24.37 -12.10 -3.98
N ARG A 809 -23.56 -11.43 -3.15
CA ARG A 809 -22.70 -10.31 -3.58
C ARG A 809 -21.47 -10.80 -4.35
N LEU A 810 -20.86 -11.89 -3.91
CA LEU A 810 -19.73 -12.53 -4.59
C LEU A 810 -20.12 -13.00 -6.00
N TYR A 811 -21.33 -13.57 -6.16
CA TYR A 811 -21.87 -13.88 -7.48
C TYR A 811 -22.22 -12.62 -8.31
N GLN A 812 -22.57 -11.49 -7.69
CA GLN A 812 -22.82 -10.23 -8.39
C GLN A 812 -21.55 -9.57 -8.93
N SER A 813 -20.44 -9.55 -8.18
CA SER A 813 -19.17 -8.98 -8.64
C SER A 813 -18.61 -9.75 -9.84
N GLN A 814 -18.73 -11.08 -9.84
CA GLN A 814 -18.42 -11.95 -10.98
C GLN A 814 -19.53 -12.06 -12.05
N LYS A 815 -20.61 -11.25 -11.95
CA LYS A 815 -21.73 -11.18 -12.92
C LYS A 815 -22.50 -12.51 -13.14
N MET A 816 -22.37 -13.48 -12.24
CA MET A 816 -23.00 -14.82 -12.30
C MET A 816 -24.50 -14.77 -11.97
N SER A 817 -25.29 -14.08 -12.81
CA SER A 817 -26.68 -13.71 -12.53
C SER A 817 -27.59 -14.88 -12.13
N ARG A 818 -27.42 -16.07 -12.74
CA ARG A 818 -28.17 -17.29 -12.38
C ARG A 818 -27.91 -17.73 -10.92
N ASN A 819 -26.67 -17.62 -10.45
CA ASN A 819 -26.30 -18.02 -9.09
C ASN A 819 -26.76 -16.99 -8.06
N VAL A 820 -26.72 -15.68 -8.38
CA VAL A 820 -27.31 -14.62 -7.55
C VAL A 820 -28.80 -14.90 -7.29
N LEU A 821 -29.56 -15.14 -8.36
CA LEU A 821 -30.99 -15.39 -8.29
C LEU A 821 -31.32 -16.71 -7.55
N LYS A 822 -30.53 -17.78 -7.76
CA LYS A 822 -30.67 -19.04 -7.02
C LYS A 822 -30.41 -18.86 -5.51
N THR A 823 -29.40 -18.08 -5.13
CA THR A 823 -29.09 -17.81 -3.71
C THR A 823 -30.14 -16.91 -3.06
N TRP A 824 -30.73 -15.95 -3.79
CA TRP A 824 -31.87 -15.18 -3.28
C TRP A 824 -33.14 -16.01 -3.15
N ARG A 825 -33.40 -16.95 -4.08
CA ARG A 825 -34.48 -17.94 -3.95
C ARG A 825 -34.32 -18.75 -2.65
N ARG A 826 -33.13 -19.31 -2.38
CA ARG A 826 -32.79 -20.02 -1.12
C ARG A 826 -33.12 -19.19 0.14
N ILE A 827 -32.73 -17.91 0.18
CA ILE A 827 -32.99 -17.03 1.34
C ILE A 827 -34.50 -16.74 1.50
N ILE A 828 -35.24 -16.51 0.42
CA ILE A 828 -36.69 -16.23 0.48
C ILE A 828 -37.51 -17.49 0.81
N GLU A 829 -37.02 -18.67 0.41
CA GLU A 829 -37.59 -19.98 0.76
C GLU A 829 -37.31 -20.41 2.22
N GLY A 830 -36.44 -19.68 2.94
CA GLY A 830 -36.24 -19.81 4.38
C GLY A 830 -34.94 -20.46 4.83
N GLU A 831 -33.92 -20.57 3.97
CA GLU A 831 -32.59 -21.04 4.38
C GLU A 831 -31.91 -20.01 5.32
N GLU A 832 -31.28 -20.50 6.38
CA GLU A 832 -30.71 -19.69 7.46
C GLU A 832 -29.51 -18.82 7.03
N ASP A 833 -29.74 -17.58 6.56
CA ASP A 833 -28.67 -16.59 6.44
C ASP A 833 -28.28 -16.04 7.82
N SER A 834 -27.10 -16.45 8.30
CA SER A 834 -26.54 -16.01 9.58
C SER A 834 -26.12 -14.52 9.61
N GLY A 835 -26.16 -13.83 8.47
CA GLY A 835 -25.96 -12.38 8.40
C GLY A 835 -27.17 -11.58 8.86
N CYS A 836 -28.39 -12.05 8.57
CA CYS A 836 -29.63 -11.30 8.78
C CYS A 836 -29.60 -9.88 8.17
N GLU A 837 -28.79 -9.67 7.11
CA GLU A 837 -28.54 -8.32 6.55
C GLU A 837 -29.79 -7.73 5.87
N THR A 838 -30.74 -8.58 5.45
CA THR A 838 -32.05 -8.18 4.93
C THR A 838 -33.12 -9.23 5.23
N THR A 839 -34.29 -8.80 5.67
CA THR A 839 -35.53 -9.60 5.69
C THR A 839 -35.88 -10.09 4.28
N ALA A 840 -36.59 -11.22 4.14
CA ALA A 840 -36.98 -11.79 2.85
C ALA A 840 -37.65 -10.78 1.88
N SER A 841 -38.55 -9.92 2.36
CA SER A 841 -39.17 -8.84 1.57
C SER A 841 -38.15 -7.81 1.04
N GLY A 842 -37.06 -7.56 1.79
CA GLY A 842 -35.93 -6.76 1.33
C GLY A 842 -35.14 -7.43 0.21
N VAL A 843 -35.03 -8.76 0.23
CA VAL A 843 -34.42 -9.57 -0.85
C VAL A 843 -35.33 -9.57 -2.09
N GLU A 844 -36.64 -9.74 -1.94
CA GLU A 844 -37.62 -9.61 -3.04
C GLU A 844 -37.48 -8.25 -3.75
N ALA A 845 -37.38 -7.16 -2.98
CA ALA A 845 -37.17 -5.81 -3.52
C ALA A 845 -35.76 -5.57 -4.11
N GLN A 846 -34.74 -6.32 -3.71
CA GLN A 846 -33.43 -6.32 -4.39
C GLN A 846 -33.49 -7.12 -5.70
N MET A 847 -34.13 -8.29 -5.70
CA MET A 847 -34.29 -9.14 -6.87
C MET A 847 -35.04 -8.41 -7.99
N ARG A 848 -36.14 -7.71 -7.67
CA ARG A 848 -36.84 -6.82 -8.61
C ARG A 848 -35.90 -5.80 -9.28
N ARG A 849 -35.02 -5.16 -8.50
CA ARG A 849 -34.03 -4.16 -8.98
C ARG A 849 -32.84 -4.77 -9.73
N TYR A 850 -32.64 -6.08 -9.66
CA TYR A 850 -31.59 -6.80 -10.38
C TYR A 850 -32.11 -7.40 -11.70
N LEU A 851 -33.32 -7.97 -11.70
CA LEU A 851 -33.98 -8.51 -12.90
C LEU A 851 -34.11 -7.46 -14.01
N VAL A 852 -34.52 -6.23 -13.67
CA VAL A 852 -34.55 -5.07 -14.60
C VAL A 852 -33.19 -4.81 -15.28
N LYS A 853 -32.07 -5.14 -14.61
CA LYS A 853 -30.70 -4.92 -15.11
C LYS A 853 -30.10 -6.10 -15.88
N ILE A 854 -30.70 -7.29 -15.82
CA ILE A 854 -30.23 -8.52 -16.49
C ILE A 854 -30.55 -8.47 -17.99
N LYS A 855 -29.70 -9.07 -18.82
CA LYS A 855 -29.88 -9.19 -20.29
C LYS A 855 -30.47 -10.54 -20.74
N ASP A 856 -30.40 -11.56 -19.90
CA ASP A 856 -30.87 -12.91 -20.20
C ASP A 856 -32.39 -12.99 -20.00
N ALA A 857 -33.13 -13.18 -21.10
CA ALA A 857 -34.59 -13.26 -21.08
C ALA A 857 -35.10 -14.46 -20.29
N GLN A 858 -34.46 -15.63 -20.38
CA GLN A 858 -34.90 -16.84 -19.70
C GLN A 858 -34.85 -16.70 -18.17
N LEU A 859 -33.83 -16.00 -17.66
CA LEU A 859 -33.75 -15.68 -16.23
C LEU A 859 -34.79 -14.65 -15.78
N VAL A 860 -35.10 -13.66 -16.64
CA VAL A 860 -36.15 -12.66 -16.36
C VAL A 860 -37.54 -13.31 -16.38
N GLU A 861 -37.79 -14.24 -17.28
CA GLU A 861 -39.01 -15.05 -17.33
C GLU A 861 -39.12 -15.94 -16.09
N GLU A 862 -38.14 -16.82 -15.82
CA GLU A 862 -38.20 -17.79 -14.71
C GLU A 862 -38.38 -17.10 -13.34
N TYR A 863 -37.55 -16.11 -13.02
CA TYR A 863 -37.55 -15.46 -11.71
C TYR A 863 -38.54 -14.30 -11.63
N GLY A 864 -38.92 -13.68 -12.76
CA GLY A 864 -40.00 -12.70 -12.82
C GLY A 864 -41.36 -13.35 -12.58
N THR A 865 -41.64 -14.52 -13.18
CA THR A 865 -42.88 -15.26 -12.89
C THR A 865 -42.96 -15.76 -11.47
N TRP A 866 -41.85 -16.28 -10.93
CA TRP A 866 -41.77 -16.75 -9.55
C TRP A 866 -41.99 -15.61 -8.55
N LEU A 867 -41.42 -14.42 -8.82
CA LEU A 867 -41.66 -13.23 -8.01
C LEU A 867 -43.12 -12.75 -8.11
N ALA A 868 -43.72 -12.76 -9.31
CA ALA A 868 -45.12 -12.37 -9.52
C ALA A 868 -46.10 -13.31 -8.80
N GLN A 869 -45.84 -14.62 -8.83
CA GLN A 869 -46.67 -15.62 -8.14
C GLN A 869 -46.72 -15.36 -6.62
N ARG A 870 -45.59 -14.96 -6.02
CA ARG A 870 -45.46 -14.70 -4.58
C ARG A 870 -45.85 -13.27 -4.17
N ASN A 871 -45.54 -12.28 -5.00
CA ASN A 871 -45.69 -10.86 -4.74
C ASN A 871 -46.01 -10.11 -6.06
N PRO A 872 -47.29 -10.10 -6.49
CA PRO A 872 -47.72 -9.54 -7.77
C PRO A 872 -47.17 -8.14 -8.04
N ASN A 873 -47.35 -7.23 -7.07
CA ASN A 873 -46.89 -5.84 -7.11
C ASN A 873 -45.40 -5.69 -7.49
N LEU A 874 -44.51 -6.54 -6.96
CA LEU A 874 -43.08 -6.48 -7.30
C LEU A 874 -42.73 -7.24 -8.59
N GLY A 875 -43.38 -8.37 -8.86
CA GLY A 875 -43.14 -9.15 -10.08
C GLY A 875 -43.56 -8.40 -11.35
N ILE A 876 -44.70 -7.72 -11.30
CA ILE A 876 -45.22 -6.91 -12.41
C ILE A 876 -44.30 -5.74 -12.74
N GLN A 877 -43.71 -5.10 -11.72
CA GLN A 877 -42.69 -4.08 -11.90
C GLN A 877 -41.38 -4.59 -12.52
N VAL A 878 -41.21 -5.90 -12.79
CA VAL A 878 -40.12 -6.41 -13.64
C VAL A 878 -40.47 -6.28 -15.12
N PHE A 879 -41.71 -6.61 -15.49
CA PHE A 879 -42.19 -6.60 -16.88
C PHE A 879 -42.73 -5.24 -17.35
N ALA A 880 -43.18 -4.39 -16.42
CA ALA A 880 -43.78 -3.08 -16.69
C ALA A 880 -42.76 -1.94 -16.87
N ASP A 881 -41.55 -2.07 -16.32
CA ASP A 881 -40.58 -0.97 -16.21
C ASP A 881 -39.88 -0.68 -17.55
N ASN A 882 -40.03 0.56 -18.05
CA ASN A 882 -39.40 1.03 -19.28
C ASN A 882 -37.86 0.92 -19.30
N THR A 883 -37.23 0.87 -18.12
CA THR A 883 -35.79 0.75 -17.91
C THR A 883 -35.27 -0.69 -17.95
N SER A 884 -36.15 -1.69 -18.11
CA SER A 884 -35.73 -3.07 -18.30
C SER A 884 -34.84 -3.22 -19.55
N ARG A 885 -33.79 -4.06 -19.45
CA ARG A 885 -32.99 -4.42 -20.62
C ARG A 885 -33.66 -5.49 -21.49
N VAL A 886 -34.49 -6.35 -20.89
CA VAL A 886 -35.32 -7.33 -21.60
C VAL A 886 -36.73 -6.76 -21.69
N LYS A 887 -37.20 -6.53 -22.91
CA LYS A 887 -38.58 -6.12 -23.20
C LYS A 887 -39.26 -7.28 -23.90
N LEU A 888 -40.05 -8.04 -23.14
CA LEU A 888 -40.93 -9.08 -23.65
C LEU A 888 -42.16 -8.43 -24.27
N ASP A 889 -42.79 -9.08 -25.26
CA ASP A 889 -44.06 -8.60 -25.79
C ASP A 889 -45.19 -8.77 -24.76
N PRO A 890 -46.11 -7.81 -24.58
CA PRO A 890 -47.19 -7.93 -23.61
C PRO A 890 -48.08 -9.16 -23.81
N ALA A 891 -48.26 -9.66 -25.04
CA ALA A 891 -49.05 -10.88 -25.28
C ALA A 891 -48.33 -12.14 -24.76
N ASP A 892 -47.00 -12.22 -24.93
CA ASP A 892 -46.18 -13.30 -24.36
C ASP A 892 -46.15 -13.23 -22.83
N VAL A 893 -46.07 -12.02 -22.24
CA VAL A 893 -46.14 -11.85 -20.78
C VAL A 893 -47.53 -12.23 -20.23
N VAL A 894 -48.62 -11.84 -20.89
CA VAL A 894 -49.98 -12.24 -20.48
C VAL A 894 -50.14 -13.77 -20.54
N ARG A 895 -49.65 -14.44 -21.59
CA ARG A 895 -49.65 -15.92 -21.66
C ARG A 895 -48.86 -16.53 -20.49
N LEU A 896 -47.63 -16.05 -20.28
CA LEU A 896 -46.71 -16.57 -19.27
C LEU A 896 -47.23 -16.35 -17.83
N LEU A 897 -47.88 -15.22 -17.54
CA LEU A 897 -48.54 -14.97 -16.26
C LEU A 897 -49.81 -15.83 -16.10
N LYS A 898 -50.63 -16.00 -17.14
CA LYS A 898 -51.80 -16.90 -17.10
C LYS A 898 -51.40 -18.36 -16.81
N GLU A 899 -50.24 -18.81 -17.29
CA GLU A 899 -49.69 -20.15 -17.01
C GLU A 899 -49.10 -20.31 -15.60
N ARG A 900 -48.40 -19.29 -15.06
CA ARG A 900 -47.51 -19.46 -13.89
C ARG A 900 -47.84 -18.59 -12.66
N ALA A 901 -48.52 -17.47 -12.84
CA ALA A 901 -48.84 -16.50 -11.80
C ALA A 901 -50.21 -15.85 -12.06
N PRO A 902 -51.31 -16.63 -12.03
CA PRO A 902 -52.64 -16.15 -12.42
C PRO A 902 -53.14 -14.99 -11.54
N ASN A 903 -52.69 -14.93 -10.28
CA ASN A 903 -52.93 -13.84 -9.34
C ASN A 903 -52.30 -12.50 -9.74
N ALA A 904 -51.31 -12.49 -10.63
CA ALA A 904 -50.65 -11.28 -11.14
C ALA A 904 -51.17 -10.85 -12.53
N VAL A 905 -52.13 -11.57 -13.12
CA VAL A 905 -52.65 -11.25 -14.46
C VAL A 905 -53.52 -10.00 -14.44
N GLN A 906 -54.42 -9.86 -13.47
CA GLN A 906 -55.29 -8.67 -13.32
C GLN A 906 -54.43 -7.40 -13.20
N ASP A 907 -53.58 -7.33 -12.17
CA ASP A 907 -52.68 -6.21 -11.91
C ASP A 907 -51.77 -5.84 -13.12
N TYR A 908 -51.35 -6.83 -13.94
CA TYR A 908 -50.59 -6.56 -15.17
C TYR A 908 -51.48 -5.97 -16.27
N LEU A 909 -52.67 -6.52 -16.48
CA LEU A 909 -53.66 -5.98 -17.42
C LEU A 909 -54.11 -4.57 -17.02
N GLU A 910 -54.27 -4.27 -15.73
CA GLU A 910 -54.50 -2.92 -15.21
C GLU A 910 -53.39 -1.95 -15.64
N HIS A 911 -52.12 -2.36 -15.52
CA HIS A 911 -51.00 -1.54 -16.00
C HIS A 911 -51.02 -1.37 -17.54
N LEU A 912 -51.34 -2.41 -18.32
CA LEU A 912 -51.42 -2.29 -19.78
C LEU A 912 -52.58 -1.38 -20.24
N VAL A 913 -53.74 -1.45 -19.59
CA VAL A 913 -54.91 -0.63 -19.95
C VAL A 913 -54.76 0.79 -19.42
N PHE A 914 -54.53 0.99 -18.12
CA PHE A 914 -54.55 2.32 -17.49
C PHE A 914 -53.22 3.08 -17.54
N SER A 915 -52.06 2.40 -17.61
CA SER A 915 -50.74 3.06 -17.62
C SER A 915 -50.06 3.06 -18.99
N LYS A 916 -50.50 2.20 -19.92
CA LYS A 916 -49.99 2.11 -21.30
C LYS A 916 -51.01 2.45 -22.38
N ASN A 917 -52.29 2.61 -22.03
CA ASN A 917 -53.40 2.86 -22.96
C ASN A 917 -53.54 1.79 -24.07
N TYR A 918 -53.13 0.55 -23.80
CA TYR A 918 -53.25 -0.57 -24.75
C TYR A 918 -54.67 -1.15 -24.72
N THR A 919 -55.58 -0.49 -25.43
CA THR A 919 -57.02 -0.83 -25.47
C THR A 919 -57.32 -2.27 -25.92
N GLN A 920 -56.42 -2.94 -26.65
CA GLN A 920 -56.57 -4.34 -27.05
C GLN A 920 -56.63 -5.33 -25.87
N TYR A 921 -56.22 -4.93 -24.68
CA TYR A 921 -56.31 -5.74 -23.45
C TYR A 921 -57.53 -5.36 -22.57
N ALA A 922 -58.39 -4.44 -23.03
CA ALA A 922 -59.55 -3.99 -22.28
C ALA A 922 -60.62 -5.08 -22.13
N ASP A 923 -60.93 -5.85 -23.18
CA ASP A 923 -61.88 -6.99 -23.09
C ASP A 923 -61.38 -8.07 -22.10
N ASP A 924 -60.07 -8.32 -22.08
CA ASP A 924 -59.41 -9.25 -21.17
C ASP A 924 -59.54 -8.78 -19.70
N LEU A 925 -59.21 -7.52 -19.41
CA LEU A 925 -59.33 -6.91 -18.08
C LEU A 925 -60.80 -6.82 -17.62
N LEU A 926 -61.69 -6.42 -18.52
CA LEU A 926 -63.13 -6.33 -18.29
C LEU A 926 -63.70 -7.71 -17.95
N SER A 927 -63.25 -8.76 -18.64
CA SER A 927 -63.61 -10.14 -18.33
C SER A 927 -63.15 -10.55 -16.93
N TYR A 928 -61.90 -10.25 -16.52
CA TYR A 928 -61.42 -10.55 -15.16
C TYR A 928 -62.22 -9.84 -14.06
N TYR A 929 -62.60 -8.56 -14.26
CA TYR A 929 -63.47 -7.87 -13.30
C TYR A 929 -64.89 -8.44 -13.28
N LEU A 930 -65.46 -8.77 -14.43
CA LEU A 930 -66.78 -9.41 -14.52
C LEU A 930 -66.77 -10.79 -13.86
N ASP A 931 -65.75 -11.62 -14.11
CA ASP A 931 -65.57 -12.92 -13.46
C ASP A 931 -65.51 -12.76 -11.93
N THR A 932 -64.74 -11.79 -11.45
CA THR A 932 -64.57 -11.51 -10.00
C THR A 932 -65.87 -11.05 -9.35
N VAL A 933 -66.57 -10.09 -9.95
CA VAL A 933 -67.82 -9.53 -9.39
C VAL A 933 -68.96 -10.55 -9.51
N LEU A 934 -69.16 -11.17 -10.67
CA LEU A 934 -70.24 -12.13 -10.89
C LEU A 934 -70.06 -13.39 -10.03
N SER A 935 -68.85 -13.93 -9.90
CA SER A 935 -68.57 -15.09 -9.02
C SER A 935 -68.92 -14.79 -7.55
N VAL A 936 -68.63 -13.57 -7.07
CA VAL A 936 -69.01 -13.14 -5.71
C VAL A 936 -70.53 -12.98 -5.58
N LEU A 937 -71.23 -12.45 -6.58
CA LEU A 937 -72.69 -12.31 -6.54
C LEU A 937 -73.44 -13.64 -6.72
N GLU A 938 -72.91 -14.58 -7.50
CA GLU A 938 -73.38 -15.96 -7.58
C GLU A 938 -73.24 -16.67 -6.23
N THR A 939 -72.08 -16.55 -5.58
CA THR A 939 -71.74 -17.31 -4.36
C THR A 939 -72.25 -16.67 -3.06
N SER A 940 -72.31 -15.34 -2.98
CA SER A 940 -72.59 -14.60 -1.74
C SER A 940 -73.92 -13.84 -1.78
N PRO A 941 -74.97 -14.31 -1.07
CA PRO A 941 -76.19 -13.51 -0.90
C PRO A 941 -75.94 -12.23 -0.07
N ALA A 942 -74.91 -12.22 0.79
CA ALA A 942 -74.55 -11.03 1.57
C ALA A 942 -74.02 -9.89 0.67
N ALA A 943 -73.28 -10.22 -0.39
CA ALA A 943 -72.82 -9.23 -1.38
C ALA A 943 -74.01 -8.55 -2.09
N ARG A 944 -75.05 -9.32 -2.45
CA ARG A 944 -76.28 -8.76 -3.03
C ARG A 944 -77.04 -7.86 -2.06
N SER A 945 -77.13 -8.25 -0.79
CA SER A 945 -77.71 -7.39 0.25
C SER A 945 -76.93 -6.09 0.41
N SER A 946 -75.59 -6.14 0.37
CA SER A 946 -74.72 -4.95 0.42
C SER A 946 -74.93 -4.02 -0.79
N LEU A 947 -75.14 -4.56 -2.00
CA LEU A 947 -75.55 -3.77 -3.16
C LEU A 947 -76.90 -3.07 -2.91
N ALA A 948 -77.92 -3.81 -2.50
CA ALA A 948 -79.25 -3.27 -2.21
C ALA A 948 -79.26 -2.21 -1.09
N GLU A 949 -78.41 -2.38 -0.08
CA GLU A 949 -78.17 -1.41 1.00
C GLU A 949 -77.51 -0.13 0.45
N SER A 950 -76.53 -0.24 -0.45
CA SER A 950 -75.88 0.92 -1.07
C SER A 950 -76.85 1.77 -1.91
N TYR A 951 -77.73 1.14 -2.69
CA TYR A 951 -78.76 1.87 -3.46
C TYR A 951 -79.83 2.47 -2.56
N SER A 952 -80.31 1.75 -1.54
CA SER A 952 -81.35 2.27 -0.64
C SER A 952 -80.84 3.42 0.23
N THR A 953 -79.59 3.35 0.71
CA THR A 953 -78.90 4.45 1.38
C THR A 953 -78.79 5.69 0.49
N TYR A 954 -78.41 5.52 -0.78
CA TYR A 954 -78.30 6.62 -1.73
C TYR A 954 -79.66 7.25 -2.11
N ARG A 955 -80.70 6.42 -2.31
CA ARG A 955 -82.07 6.90 -2.54
C ARG A 955 -82.55 7.78 -1.38
N ALA A 956 -82.24 7.41 -0.14
CA ALA A 956 -82.65 8.12 1.08
C ALA A 956 -81.94 9.48 1.33
N LEU A 957 -80.85 9.79 0.61
CA LEU A 957 -80.20 11.11 0.69
C LEU A 957 -81.16 12.22 0.26
N GLN A 958 -80.97 13.42 0.81
CA GLN A 958 -81.73 14.62 0.43
C GLN A 958 -80.95 15.48 -0.59
N PRO A 959 -81.64 16.22 -1.48
CA PRO A 959 -80.96 17.10 -2.44
C PRO A 959 -80.16 18.25 -1.76
N PRO A 960 -79.07 18.74 -2.38
CA PRO A 960 -78.47 18.26 -3.62
C PRO A 960 -77.66 16.97 -3.40
N LYS A 961 -77.94 15.93 -4.21
CA LYS A 961 -77.21 14.66 -4.12
C LYS A 961 -75.87 14.76 -4.88
N PRO A 962 -74.75 14.21 -4.36
CA PRO A 962 -73.60 13.87 -5.20
C PRO A 962 -74.02 12.78 -6.19
N THR A 963 -73.38 12.68 -7.37
CA THR A 963 -73.65 11.57 -8.30
C THR A 963 -73.37 10.22 -7.63
N TYR A 964 -74.13 9.17 -7.98
CA TYR A 964 -73.97 7.86 -7.33
C TYR A 964 -72.53 7.29 -7.41
N MET A 965 -71.82 7.54 -8.52
CA MET A 965 -70.40 7.18 -8.67
C MET A 965 -69.49 7.84 -7.62
N ASN A 966 -69.69 9.13 -7.33
CA ASN A 966 -68.93 9.84 -6.29
C ASN A 966 -69.31 9.32 -4.91
N PHE A 967 -70.60 9.07 -4.67
CA PHE A 967 -71.10 8.51 -3.41
C PHE A 967 -70.46 7.15 -3.07
N ILE A 968 -70.41 6.19 -4.01
CA ILE A 968 -69.73 4.89 -3.74
C ILE A 968 -68.23 5.11 -3.52
N HIS A 969 -67.57 5.99 -4.28
CA HIS A 969 -66.13 6.23 -4.14
C HIS A 969 -65.75 6.82 -2.75
N GLU A 970 -66.66 7.56 -2.11
CA GLU A 970 -66.48 8.04 -0.73
C GLU A 970 -66.91 7.00 0.33
N ASN A 971 -67.85 6.12 0.00
CA ASN A 971 -68.49 5.18 0.94
C ASN A 971 -68.21 3.70 0.58
N THR A 972 -67.04 3.40 0.02
CA THR A 972 -66.71 2.04 -0.48
C THR A 972 -66.54 1.05 0.68
N PRO A 973 -67.27 -0.09 0.70
CA PRO A 973 -67.04 -1.14 1.69
C PRO A 973 -65.66 -1.79 1.55
N SER A 974 -65.09 -2.26 2.68
CA SER A 974 -63.72 -2.80 2.77
C SER A 974 -63.48 -4.14 2.06
N GLU A 975 -64.49 -4.72 1.39
CA GLU A 975 -64.35 -6.01 0.72
C GLU A 975 -63.72 -5.84 -0.67
N PRO A 976 -62.74 -6.67 -1.08
CA PRO A 976 -61.91 -6.40 -2.26
C PRO A 976 -62.70 -6.36 -3.58
N TRP A 977 -63.80 -7.11 -3.69
CA TRP A 977 -64.62 -7.14 -4.91
C TRP A 977 -65.34 -5.80 -5.18
N TRP A 978 -65.58 -4.97 -4.16
CA TRP A 978 -66.09 -3.61 -4.36
C TRP A 978 -65.08 -2.71 -5.07
N GLN A 979 -63.77 -2.94 -4.87
CA GLN A 979 -62.72 -2.22 -5.59
C GLN A 979 -62.68 -2.67 -7.06
N SER A 980 -62.81 -3.98 -7.33
CA SER A 980 -63.01 -4.53 -8.68
C SER A 980 -64.27 -3.97 -9.35
N ARG A 981 -65.39 -3.82 -8.60
CA ARG A 981 -66.63 -3.21 -9.10
C ARG A 981 -66.44 -1.73 -9.46
N LEU A 982 -65.73 -0.95 -8.64
CA LEU A 982 -65.43 0.45 -8.95
C LEU A 982 -64.52 0.58 -10.18
N ARG A 983 -63.55 -0.31 -10.37
CA ARG A 983 -62.74 -0.37 -11.59
C ARG A 983 -63.54 -0.79 -12.81
N LEU A 984 -64.44 -1.76 -12.68
CA LEU A 984 -65.41 -2.14 -13.70
C LEU A 984 -66.27 -0.94 -14.14
N LEU A 985 -66.85 -0.21 -13.20
CA LEU A 985 -67.63 1.01 -13.47
C LEU A 985 -66.78 2.13 -14.08
N GLN A 986 -65.51 2.29 -13.67
CA GLN A 986 -64.59 3.26 -14.29
C GLN A 986 -64.24 2.89 -15.75
N LEU A 987 -64.12 1.60 -16.05
CA LEU A 987 -63.80 1.08 -17.38
C LEU A 987 -65.01 1.15 -18.32
N LEU A 988 -66.21 0.76 -17.84
CA LEU A 988 -67.48 0.88 -18.57
C LEU A 988 -67.90 2.35 -18.77
N GLY A 989 -67.73 3.19 -17.75
CA GLY A 989 -68.14 4.60 -17.75
C GLY A 989 -67.28 5.55 -18.59
N GLY A 990 -66.49 5.02 -19.53
CA GLY A 990 -65.71 5.81 -20.48
C GLY A 990 -64.39 6.36 -19.94
N GLY A 991 -63.73 5.68 -18.99
CA GLY A 991 -62.34 5.96 -18.63
C GLY A 991 -62.11 7.33 -18.02
N GLY A 992 -62.84 7.61 -16.92
CA GLY A 992 -62.65 8.82 -16.12
C GLY A 992 -61.19 8.98 -15.67
N SER A 993 -60.65 10.18 -15.91
CA SER A 993 -59.23 10.53 -15.72
C SER A 993 -58.73 10.17 -14.33
N SER A 994 -57.67 9.36 -14.24
CA SER A 994 -56.83 9.35 -13.05
C SER A 994 -56.16 10.73 -12.92
N GLN A 995 -56.02 11.25 -11.70
CA GLN A 995 -55.69 12.66 -11.42
C GLN A 995 -54.28 13.14 -11.88
N PHE A 996 -53.63 12.42 -12.79
CA PHE A 996 -52.24 12.56 -13.19
C PHE A 996 -52.00 12.51 -14.72
N SER A 997 -53.04 12.56 -15.56
CA SER A 997 -52.87 12.64 -17.03
C SER A 997 -53.88 13.57 -17.72
N SER A 998 -53.38 14.41 -18.62
CA SER A 998 -54.14 15.40 -19.41
C SER A 998 -54.42 14.97 -20.86
N VAL A 999 -54.19 13.70 -21.20
CA VAL A 999 -54.44 13.14 -22.54
C VAL A 999 -55.87 12.57 -22.61
N PRO A 1000 -56.67 12.87 -23.65
CA PRO A 1000 -58.01 12.31 -23.79
C PRO A 1000 -57.98 10.78 -23.95
N SER A 1001 -58.80 10.08 -23.15
CA SER A 1001 -58.93 8.63 -23.17
C SER A 1001 -59.43 8.13 -24.54
N PRO A 1002 -58.79 7.14 -25.19
CA PRO A 1002 -59.31 6.54 -26.41
C PRO A 1002 -60.62 5.79 -26.13
N LYS A 1003 -61.55 5.77 -27.09
CA LYS A 1003 -62.77 4.96 -27.00
C LYS A 1003 -62.38 3.49 -26.84
N LEU A 1004 -62.67 2.92 -25.66
CA LEU A 1004 -62.38 1.52 -25.35
C LEU A 1004 -63.22 0.61 -26.26
N THR A 1005 -62.56 -0.25 -27.03
CA THR A 1005 -63.20 -1.08 -28.06
C THR A 1005 -63.60 -2.44 -27.48
N TYR A 1006 -64.62 -2.46 -26.62
CA TYR A 1006 -65.12 -3.69 -25.98
C TYR A 1006 -66.47 -4.14 -26.51
N SER A 1007 -66.77 -5.45 -26.39
CA SER A 1007 -68.01 -6.03 -26.90
C SER A 1007 -69.20 -5.80 -25.95
N ILE A 1008 -69.83 -4.62 -26.05
CA ILE A 1008 -71.03 -4.23 -25.27
C ILE A 1008 -72.10 -5.33 -25.24
N PRO A 1009 -72.47 -6.01 -26.36
CA PRO A 1009 -73.47 -7.09 -26.33
C PRO A 1009 -73.04 -8.32 -25.52
N ALA A 1010 -71.75 -8.68 -25.55
CA ALA A 1010 -71.23 -9.81 -24.79
C ALA A 1010 -71.19 -9.53 -23.29
N VAL A 1011 -70.88 -8.28 -22.91
CA VAL A 1011 -70.93 -7.83 -21.51
C VAL A 1011 -72.37 -7.84 -20.98
N LEU A 1012 -73.34 -7.34 -21.76
CA LEU A 1012 -74.75 -7.35 -21.36
C LEU A 1012 -75.31 -8.77 -21.18
N ALA A 1013 -74.98 -9.71 -22.08
CA ALA A 1013 -75.38 -11.12 -21.94
C ALA A 1013 -74.81 -11.81 -20.69
N ARG A 1014 -73.72 -11.27 -20.09
CA ARG A 1014 -73.17 -11.73 -18.82
C ARG A 1014 -73.78 -11.05 -17.59
N ILE A 1015 -74.26 -9.82 -17.73
CA ILE A 1015 -74.89 -9.03 -16.65
C ILE A 1015 -76.41 -9.27 -16.58
N GLU A 1016 -77.04 -9.79 -17.64
CA GLU A 1016 -78.47 -10.08 -17.73
C GLU A 1016 -79.08 -10.79 -16.49
N PRO A 1017 -78.45 -11.81 -15.88
CA PRO A 1017 -78.98 -12.47 -14.67
C PRO A 1017 -78.99 -11.59 -13.40
N PHE A 1018 -78.32 -10.44 -13.43
CA PHE A 1018 -78.03 -9.56 -12.29
C PHE A 1018 -78.40 -8.08 -12.54
N GLN A 1019 -79.21 -7.76 -13.56
CA GLN A 1019 -79.60 -6.38 -13.88
C GLN A 1019 -80.23 -5.61 -12.71
N ASN A 1020 -80.92 -6.32 -11.81
CA ASN A 1020 -81.54 -5.72 -10.61
C ASN A 1020 -80.51 -5.35 -9.53
N GLU A 1021 -79.38 -6.07 -9.48
CA GLU A 1021 -78.27 -5.84 -8.55
C GLU A 1021 -77.19 -4.90 -9.14
N LEU A 1022 -76.99 -4.90 -10.46
CA LEU A 1022 -75.97 -4.14 -11.18
C LEU A 1022 -76.57 -2.97 -12.00
N VAL A 1023 -77.48 -2.23 -11.35
CA VAL A 1023 -78.24 -1.10 -11.93
C VAL A 1023 -77.35 -0.06 -12.62
N SER A 1024 -76.23 0.31 -11.99
CA SER A 1024 -75.33 1.36 -12.51
C SER A 1024 -74.55 0.92 -13.74
N GLU A 1025 -74.11 -0.34 -13.76
CA GLU A 1025 -73.48 -0.97 -14.91
C GLU A 1025 -74.48 -1.06 -16.08
N SER A 1026 -75.73 -1.45 -15.81
CA SER A 1026 -76.82 -1.49 -16.79
C SER A 1026 -77.11 -0.12 -17.41
N ILE A 1027 -77.31 0.94 -16.61
CA ILE A 1027 -77.52 2.33 -17.10
C ILE A 1027 -76.45 2.76 -18.11
N ILE A 1028 -75.18 2.46 -17.82
CA ILE A 1028 -74.05 2.81 -18.68
C ILE A 1028 -74.10 1.99 -19.97
N LEU A 1029 -74.30 0.68 -19.88
CA LEU A 1029 -74.33 -0.22 -21.05
C LEU A 1029 -75.53 0.07 -21.97
N ASP A 1030 -76.72 0.28 -21.42
CA ASP A 1030 -77.93 0.64 -22.15
C ASP A 1030 -77.76 1.98 -22.88
N GLY A 1031 -77.23 2.99 -22.19
CA GLY A 1031 -76.94 4.29 -22.78
C GLY A 1031 -75.85 4.27 -23.87
N LEU A 1032 -74.93 3.32 -23.83
CA LEU A 1032 -73.94 3.09 -24.90
C LEU A 1032 -74.50 2.27 -26.07
N GLN A 1033 -75.61 1.53 -25.89
CA GLN A 1033 -76.36 0.89 -26.99
C GLN A 1033 -77.40 1.81 -27.64
N GLY A 1034 -77.64 3.01 -27.10
CA GLY A 1034 -78.76 3.88 -27.52
C GLY A 1034 -80.10 3.48 -26.92
N ARG A 1035 -80.14 2.55 -25.95
CA ARG A 1035 -81.32 2.22 -25.12
C ARG A 1035 -81.53 3.30 -24.06
N HIS A 1036 -81.79 4.51 -24.53
CA HIS A 1036 -81.81 5.71 -23.72
C HIS A 1036 -82.99 5.75 -22.74
N ARG A 1037 -84.16 5.21 -23.12
CA ARG A 1037 -85.33 5.18 -22.23
C ARG A 1037 -85.12 4.23 -21.06
N GLU A 1038 -84.57 3.05 -21.32
CA GLU A 1038 -84.22 2.06 -20.30
C GLU A 1038 -83.16 2.61 -19.32
N ALA A 1039 -82.14 3.29 -19.84
CA ALA A 1039 -81.13 3.96 -19.01
C ALA A 1039 -81.73 5.11 -18.16
N LEU A 1040 -82.67 5.90 -18.71
CA LEU A 1040 -83.36 6.95 -17.95
C LEU A 1040 -84.31 6.37 -16.89
N HIS A 1041 -85.08 5.33 -17.22
CA HIS A 1041 -85.93 4.60 -16.27
C HIS A 1041 -85.14 4.04 -15.08
N LEU A 1042 -83.95 3.48 -15.35
CA LEU A 1042 -83.05 3.00 -14.29
C LEU A 1042 -82.39 4.15 -13.50
N LEU A 1043 -82.20 5.35 -14.08
CA LEU A 1043 -81.76 6.53 -13.33
C LEU A 1043 -82.86 7.09 -12.41
N THR A 1044 -84.11 7.18 -12.89
CA THR A 1044 -85.24 7.72 -12.14
C THR A 1044 -85.76 6.75 -11.09
N HIS A 1045 -86.16 5.54 -11.48
CA HIS A 1045 -86.78 4.55 -10.59
C HIS A 1045 -85.76 3.59 -9.97
N GLY A 1046 -84.63 3.33 -10.66
CA GLY A 1046 -83.55 2.46 -10.17
C GLY A 1046 -82.61 3.15 -9.17
N LEU A 1047 -82.10 4.35 -9.46
CA LEU A 1047 -81.18 5.08 -8.57
C LEU A 1047 -81.84 6.22 -7.78
N GLY A 1048 -82.93 6.82 -8.25
CA GLY A 1048 -83.49 8.03 -7.63
C GLY A 1048 -82.55 9.23 -7.76
N ASP A 1049 -81.90 9.36 -8.93
CA ASP A 1049 -80.92 10.40 -9.27
C ASP A 1049 -81.42 11.29 -10.42
N TYR A 1050 -82.44 12.10 -10.12
CA TYR A 1050 -83.06 13.02 -11.07
C TYR A 1050 -82.06 14.03 -11.66
N ASP A 1051 -81.09 14.50 -10.86
CA ASP A 1051 -80.04 15.42 -11.33
C ASP A 1051 -79.12 14.75 -12.35
N SER A 1052 -78.73 13.49 -12.15
CA SER A 1052 -77.96 12.74 -13.16
C SER A 1052 -78.79 12.37 -14.39
N ALA A 1053 -80.10 12.13 -14.24
CA ALA A 1053 -81.00 11.93 -15.38
C ALA A 1053 -81.14 13.20 -16.25
N VAL A 1054 -81.22 14.38 -15.63
CA VAL A 1054 -81.15 15.68 -16.33
C VAL A 1054 -79.79 15.87 -17.03
N ARG A 1055 -78.67 15.54 -16.38
CA ARG A 1055 -77.33 15.61 -17.00
C ARG A 1055 -77.20 14.66 -18.20
N TYR A 1056 -77.77 13.45 -18.11
CA TYR A 1056 -77.78 12.47 -19.20
C TYR A 1056 -78.46 13.05 -20.45
N CYS A 1057 -79.59 13.74 -20.29
CA CYS A 1057 -80.31 14.39 -21.39
C CYS A 1057 -79.49 15.52 -22.03
N LEU A 1058 -78.83 16.36 -21.22
CA LEU A 1058 -77.97 17.45 -21.71
C LEU A 1058 -76.76 16.95 -22.53
N PHE A 1059 -76.16 15.81 -22.14
CA PHE A 1059 -74.94 15.27 -22.75
C PHE A 1059 -75.15 14.12 -23.74
N GLY A 1060 -76.41 13.73 -24.01
CA GLY A 1060 -76.75 12.73 -25.03
C GLY A 1060 -76.40 11.28 -24.66
N GLY A 1061 -76.28 10.97 -23.37
CA GLY A 1061 -75.92 9.64 -22.90
C GLY A 1061 -75.04 9.61 -21.64
N PRO A 1062 -74.52 8.42 -21.26
CA PRO A 1062 -73.75 8.23 -20.04
C PRO A 1062 -72.32 8.76 -20.21
N ARG A 1063 -72.05 9.96 -19.68
CA ARG A 1063 -70.71 10.57 -19.62
C ARG A 1063 -70.36 10.98 -18.19
N SER A 1064 -69.21 10.54 -17.69
CA SER A 1064 -68.75 10.85 -16.33
C SER A 1064 -68.18 12.26 -16.21
N THR A 1065 -68.87 13.17 -15.51
CA THR A 1065 -68.45 14.56 -15.30
C THR A 1065 -67.39 14.66 -14.19
N SER A 1066 -66.17 14.20 -14.48
CA SER A 1066 -65.05 14.12 -13.52
C SER A 1066 -63.78 14.88 -13.93
N SER A 1067 -63.82 15.69 -15.01
CA SER A 1067 -62.74 16.59 -15.42
C SER A 1067 -63.27 18.01 -15.70
N THR A 1068 -62.56 19.04 -15.22
CA THR A 1068 -63.00 20.45 -15.27
C THR A 1068 -62.47 21.25 -16.47
N ASN A 1069 -61.63 20.65 -17.33
CA ASN A 1069 -60.70 21.39 -18.19
C ASN A 1069 -60.85 21.12 -19.72
N THR A 1070 -61.99 20.59 -20.17
CA THR A 1070 -62.33 20.50 -21.60
C THR A 1070 -63.71 21.11 -21.85
N PRO A 1071 -63.94 21.81 -22.99
CA PRO A 1071 -65.26 22.35 -23.31
C PRO A 1071 -66.22 21.19 -23.52
N THR A 1072 -67.24 21.09 -22.66
CA THR A 1072 -68.18 19.97 -22.68
C THR A 1072 -69.13 20.11 -23.86
N GLU A 1073 -68.88 19.34 -24.93
CA GLU A 1073 -69.82 19.25 -26.06
C GLU A 1073 -71.17 18.71 -25.58
N PHE A 1074 -72.18 19.58 -25.61
CA PHE A 1074 -73.58 19.23 -25.46
C PHE A 1074 -74.04 18.38 -26.65
N ALA A 1075 -75.05 17.54 -26.42
CA ALA A 1075 -75.70 16.81 -27.52
C ALA A 1075 -76.46 17.78 -28.45
N ASP A 1076 -76.75 17.34 -29.68
CA ASP A 1076 -77.55 18.14 -30.60
C ASP A 1076 -78.95 18.42 -30.02
N ARG A 1077 -79.50 19.60 -30.33
CA ARG A 1077 -80.75 20.09 -29.75
C ARG A 1077 -81.94 19.16 -30.08
N SER A 1078 -81.90 18.44 -31.21
CA SER A 1078 -82.89 17.41 -31.53
C SER A 1078 -82.86 16.25 -30.53
N GLN A 1079 -81.69 15.63 -30.35
CA GLN A 1079 -81.47 14.53 -29.41
C GLN A 1079 -81.75 14.95 -27.95
N GLN A 1080 -81.34 16.17 -27.56
CA GLN A 1080 -81.66 16.70 -26.22
C GLN A 1080 -83.18 16.76 -25.99
N SER A 1081 -83.94 17.26 -26.96
CA SER A 1081 -85.40 17.38 -26.86
C SER A 1081 -86.08 16.01 -26.75
N GLU A 1082 -85.64 15.03 -27.55
CA GLU A 1082 -86.12 13.64 -27.45
C GLU A 1082 -85.84 13.02 -26.07
N LEU A 1083 -84.61 13.16 -25.57
CA LEU A 1083 -84.21 12.65 -24.25
C LEU A 1083 -84.96 13.33 -23.11
N PHE A 1084 -85.17 14.65 -23.17
CA PHE A 1084 -86.02 15.36 -22.21
C PHE A 1084 -87.49 14.91 -22.29
N GLY A 1085 -87.99 14.57 -23.48
CA GLY A 1085 -89.31 13.96 -23.67
C GLY A 1085 -89.45 12.61 -22.95
N TYR A 1086 -88.48 11.71 -23.10
CA TYR A 1086 -88.44 10.46 -22.32
C TYR A 1086 -88.33 10.72 -20.81
N LEU A 1087 -87.49 11.68 -20.40
CA LEU A 1087 -87.33 12.03 -18.98
C LEU A 1087 -88.63 12.53 -18.35
N LEU A 1088 -89.41 13.33 -19.09
CA LEU A 1088 -90.72 13.83 -18.64
C LEU A 1088 -91.73 12.70 -18.47
N ASP A 1089 -91.77 11.74 -19.40
CA ASP A 1089 -92.63 10.56 -19.29
C ASP A 1089 -92.30 9.70 -18.06
N GLU A 1090 -91.02 9.38 -17.82
CA GLU A 1090 -90.61 8.62 -16.63
C GLU A 1090 -90.85 9.43 -15.33
N PHE A 1091 -90.71 10.77 -15.34
CA PHE A 1091 -91.03 11.63 -14.19
C PHE A 1091 -92.52 11.60 -13.82
N LEU A 1092 -93.41 11.57 -14.82
CA LEU A 1092 -94.86 11.46 -14.59
C LEU A 1092 -95.26 10.09 -14.00
N HIS A 1093 -94.41 9.07 -14.14
CA HIS A 1093 -94.60 7.74 -13.56
C HIS A 1093 -93.94 7.55 -12.17
N ILE A 1094 -93.43 8.62 -11.53
CA ILE A 1094 -92.93 8.58 -10.14
C ILE A 1094 -94.06 8.20 -9.16
N GLN A 1095 -93.79 7.26 -8.25
CA GLN A 1095 -94.82 6.63 -7.40
C GLN A 1095 -95.31 7.52 -6.25
N ASP A 1096 -94.49 8.43 -5.72
CA ASP A 1096 -94.95 9.44 -4.75
C ASP A 1096 -95.51 10.65 -5.54
N PRO A 1097 -96.82 10.97 -5.42
CA PRO A 1097 -97.41 12.10 -6.12
C PRO A 1097 -96.80 13.45 -5.70
N SER A 1098 -96.25 13.55 -4.49
CA SER A 1098 -95.61 14.75 -3.96
C SER A 1098 -94.28 15.00 -4.68
N GLU A 1099 -93.45 13.97 -4.78
CA GLU A 1099 -92.15 14.02 -5.45
C GLU A 1099 -92.32 14.14 -6.98
N CYS A 1100 -93.31 13.44 -7.56
CA CYS A 1100 -93.71 13.58 -8.97
C CYS A 1100 -94.01 15.05 -9.32
N ILE A 1101 -94.83 15.74 -8.52
CA ILE A 1101 -95.17 17.15 -8.72
C ILE A 1101 -93.94 18.06 -8.55
N GLU A 1102 -93.12 17.85 -7.51
CA GLU A 1102 -91.91 18.68 -7.28
C GLU A 1102 -90.88 18.52 -8.42
N ARG A 1103 -90.51 17.29 -8.77
CA ARG A 1103 -89.48 17.02 -9.78
C ARG A 1103 -89.92 17.42 -11.19
N THR A 1104 -91.19 17.18 -11.54
CA THR A 1104 -91.73 17.55 -12.86
C THR A 1104 -91.88 19.06 -13.02
N SER A 1105 -92.34 19.77 -11.98
CA SER A 1105 -92.46 21.24 -12.06
C SER A 1105 -91.09 21.92 -12.12
N ASP A 1106 -90.09 21.44 -11.39
CA ASP A 1106 -88.70 21.93 -11.48
C ASP A 1106 -88.08 21.65 -12.86
N LEU A 1107 -88.25 20.43 -13.40
CA LEU A 1107 -87.80 20.06 -14.74
C LEU A 1107 -88.39 20.98 -15.81
N LEU A 1108 -89.72 21.15 -15.84
CA LEU A 1108 -90.41 21.99 -16.81
C LEU A 1108 -90.07 23.48 -16.62
N ALA A 1109 -89.91 23.97 -15.38
CA ALA A 1109 -89.55 25.37 -15.14
C ALA A 1109 -88.10 25.73 -15.53
N ARG A 1110 -87.15 24.81 -15.31
CA ARG A 1110 -85.72 25.00 -15.64
C ARG A 1110 -85.40 24.73 -17.10
N PHE A 1111 -86.02 23.71 -17.70
CA PHE A 1111 -85.70 23.21 -19.04
C PHE A 1111 -86.82 23.45 -20.07
N ALA A 1112 -87.67 24.46 -19.83
CA ALA A 1112 -88.77 24.87 -20.71
C ALA A 1112 -88.40 24.98 -22.21
N SER A 1113 -87.20 25.46 -22.54
CA SER A 1113 -86.71 25.69 -23.91
C SER A 1113 -86.35 24.43 -24.72
N TRP A 1114 -86.50 23.25 -24.13
CA TRP A 1114 -86.27 21.93 -24.75
C TRP A 1114 -87.56 21.13 -25.00
N PHE A 1115 -88.73 21.63 -24.57
CA PHE A 1115 -90.03 20.96 -24.69
C PHE A 1115 -90.96 21.69 -25.68
N ASP A 1116 -91.82 20.95 -26.40
CA ASP A 1116 -92.99 21.55 -27.03
C ASP A 1116 -94.12 21.82 -26.02
N VAL A 1117 -94.74 22.98 -26.15
CA VAL A 1117 -95.83 23.44 -25.29
C VAL A 1117 -97.11 22.62 -25.53
N GLY A 1118 -97.36 22.21 -26.78
CA GLY A 1118 -98.51 21.40 -27.16
C GLY A 1118 -98.40 19.94 -26.71
N GLU A 1119 -97.20 19.39 -26.58
CA GLU A 1119 -96.95 18.04 -26.06
C GLU A 1119 -96.96 17.99 -24.54
N VAL A 1120 -96.28 18.92 -23.84
CA VAL A 1120 -96.31 18.99 -22.36
C VAL A 1120 -97.75 19.12 -21.85
N LEU A 1121 -98.58 19.96 -22.47
CA LEU A 1121 -100.00 20.14 -22.09
C LEU A 1121 -100.92 18.97 -22.46
N ARG A 1122 -100.40 17.90 -23.10
CA ARG A 1122 -101.12 16.62 -23.31
C ARG A 1122 -100.61 15.50 -22.41
N LEU A 1123 -99.36 15.58 -21.95
CA LEU A 1123 -98.72 14.59 -21.08
C LEU A 1123 -99.03 14.85 -19.60
N VAL A 1124 -99.07 16.11 -19.18
CA VAL A 1124 -99.38 16.48 -17.79
C VAL A 1124 -100.84 16.12 -17.46
N PRO A 1125 -101.12 15.43 -16.33
CA PRO A 1125 -102.49 15.04 -15.95
C PRO A 1125 -103.45 16.22 -15.74
N ASP A 1126 -104.70 16.06 -16.21
CA ASP A 1126 -105.84 16.98 -15.99
C ASP A 1126 -106.13 17.31 -14.51
N THR A 1127 -105.56 16.55 -13.57
CA THR A 1127 -105.72 16.75 -12.12
C THR A 1127 -104.78 17.81 -11.54
N TRP A 1128 -103.77 18.27 -12.29
CA TRP A 1128 -102.78 19.24 -11.81
C TRP A 1128 -103.30 20.69 -11.94
N SER A 1129 -103.07 21.52 -10.93
CA SER A 1129 -103.43 22.94 -10.99
C SER A 1129 -102.44 23.72 -11.86
N VAL A 1130 -102.93 24.79 -12.51
CA VAL A 1130 -102.12 25.68 -13.36
C VAL A 1130 -100.95 26.31 -12.60
N ASP A 1131 -101.06 26.46 -11.27
CA ASP A 1131 -99.99 26.96 -10.40
C ASP A 1131 -98.75 26.05 -10.42
N ILE A 1132 -98.90 24.73 -10.58
CA ILE A 1132 -97.79 23.76 -10.70
C ILE A 1132 -97.00 24.02 -12.00
N LEU A 1133 -97.69 24.36 -13.08
CA LEU A 1133 -97.08 24.68 -14.38
C LEU A 1133 -96.68 26.16 -14.51
N SER A 1134 -96.88 26.99 -13.49
CA SER A 1134 -96.72 28.44 -13.57
C SER A 1134 -95.30 28.87 -13.98
N GLY A 1135 -94.26 28.15 -13.53
CA GLY A 1135 -92.87 28.40 -13.92
C GLY A 1135 -92.62 28.15 -15.42
N PHE A 1136 -93.07 27.01 -15.94
CA PHE A 1136 -92.99 26.66 -17.37
C PHE A 1136 -93.77 27.65 -18.23
N LEU A 1137 -95.04 27.90 -17.90
CA LEU A 1137 -95.89 28.83 -18.65
C LEU A 1137 -95.34 30.26 -18.62
N ALA A 1138 -94.79 30.72 -17.49
CA ALA A 1138 -94.14 32.03 -17.40
C ALA A 1138 -92.86 32.12 -18.24
N HIS A 1139 -92.11 31.02 -18.41
CA HIS A 1139 -90.98 30.97 -19.35
C HIS A 1139 -91.47 31.02 -20.80
N VAL A 1140 -92.40 30.13 -21.17
CA VAL A 1140 -92.98 30.03 -22.52
C VAL A 1140 -93.57 31.37 -22.98
N PHE A 1141 -94.38 32.03 -22.15
CA PHE A 1141 -94.93 33.35 -22.50
C PHE A 1141 -93.85 34.43 -22.62
N ARG A 1142 -92.74 34.36 -21.86
CA ARG A 1142 -91.62 35.30 -22.02
C ARG A 1142 -90.90 35.07 -23.36
N VAL A 1143 -90.64 33.82 -23.74
CA VAL A 1143 -90.00 33.45 -25.02
C VAL A 1143 -90.86 33.92 -26.20
N LEU A 1144 -92.15 33.57 -26.24
CA LEU A 1144 -93.07 33.99 -27.28
C LEU A 1144 -93.18 35.53 -27.38
N ILE A 1145 -93.11 36.24 -26.25
CA ILE A 1145 -93.11 37.71 -26.22
C ILE A 1145 -91.75 38.28 -26.69
N SER A 1146 -90.60 37.64 -26.42
CA SER A 1146 -89.32 38.07 -26.99
C SER A 1146 -89.26 37.83 -28.49
N GLU A 1147 -89.64 36.66 -29.00
CA GLU A 1147 -89.70 36.35 -30.44
C GLU A 1147 -90.63 37.32 -31.18
N THR A 1148 -91.78 37.65 -30.59
CA THR A 1148 -92.73 38.66 -31.14
C THR A 1148 -92.15 40.08 -31.14
N ARG A 1149 -91.16 40.39 -30.30
CA ARG A 1149 -90.43 41.67 -30.29
C ARG A 1149 -89.24 41.66 -31.25
N GLU A 1150 -88.51 40.55 -31.29
CA GLU A 1150 -87.34 40.33 -32.14
C GLU A 1150 -87.74 40.36 -33.61
N THR A 1151 -88.72 39.56 -34.03
CA THR A 1151 -89.30 39.59 -35.39
C THR A 1151 -89.86 40.96 -35.79
N ARG A 1152 -90.32 41.78 -34.83
CA ARG A 1152 -90.69 43.19 -35.07
C ARG A 1152 -89.48 44.09 -35.32
N VAL A 1153 -88.38 43.88 -34.59
CA VAL A 1153 -87.12 44.59 -34.78
C VAL A 1153 -86.45 44.17 -36.08
N GLU A 1154 -86.34 42.87 -36.37
CA GLU A 1154 -85.84 42.33 -37.65
C GLU A 1154 -86.63 42.89 -38.83
N ARG A 1155 -87.97 42.93 -38.75
CA ARG A 1155 -88.82 43.52 -39.79
C ARG A 1155 -88.56 45.02 -39.97
N ALA A 1156 -88.29 45.77 -38.89
CA ALA A 1156 -87.95 47.19 -38.97
C ALA A 1156 -86.54 47.41 -39.55
N LEU A 1157 -85.56 46.60 -39.14
CA LEU A 1157 -84.20 46.61 -39.67
C LEU A 1157 -84.19 46.25 -41.17
N SER A 1158 -84.91 45.20 -41.56
CA SER A 1158 -85.09 44.79 -42.96
C SER A 1158 -85.73 45.90 -43.80
N ALA A 1159 -86.74 46.60 -43.27
CA ALA A 1159 -87.34 47.75 -43.93
C ALA A 1159 -86.34 48.92 -44.11
N SER A 1160 -85.49 49.17 -43.10
CA SER A 1160 -84.43 50.20 -43.17
C SER A 1160 -83.31 49.84 -44.14
N LEU A 1161 -82.92 48.57 -44.23
CA LEU A 1161 -81.97 48.05 -45.21
C LEU A 1161 -82.53 48.18 -46.62
N ASN A 1162 -83.80 47.82 -46.83
CA ASN A 1162 -84.47 47.99 -48.12
C ASN A 1162 -84.53 49.47 -48.56
N LEU A 1163 -84.73 50.41 -47.63
CA LEU A 1163 -84.61 51.85 -47.92
C LEU A 1163 -83.19 52.27 -48.27
N ARG A 1164 -82.16 51.74 -47.58
CA ARG A 1164 -80.75 52.05 -47.86
C ARG A 1164 -80.32 51.52 -49.23
N VAL A 1165 -80.61 50.26 -49.53
CA VAL A 1165 -80.36 49.62 -50.83
C VAL A 1165 -81.14 50.33 -51.95
N GLY A 1166 -82.36 50.80 -51.67
CA GLY A 1166 -83.12 51.63 -52.61
C GLY A 1166 -82.42 52.96 -52.95
N ALA A 1167 -81.82 53.62 -51.96
CA ALA A 1167 -81.04 54.84 -52.19
C ALA A 1167 -79.71 54.57 -52.91
N GLU A 1168 -78.97 53.53 -52.49
CA GLU A 1168 -77.73 53.06 -53.14
C GLU A 1168 -77.98 52.68 -54.62
N TYR A 1169 -79.12 52.05 -54.92
CA TYR A 1169 -79.53 51.73 -56.29
C TYR A 1169 -79.80 52.98 -57.14
N ILE A 1170 -80.49 53.98 -56.59
CA ILE A 1170 -80.75 55.25 -57.29
C ILE A 1170 -79.42 55.98 -57.58
N GLU A 1171 -78.52 56.07 -56.60
CA GLU A 1171 -77.19 56.67 -56.79
C GLU A 1171 -76.35 55.88 -57.82
N GLY A 1172 -76.48 54.55 -57.84
CA GLY A 1172 -75.86 53.68 -58.85
C GLY A 1172 -76.38 53.95 -60.27
N VAL A 1173 -77.70 54.10 -60.43
CA VAL A 1173 -78.32 54.45 -61.72
C VAL A 1173 -77.89 55.84 -62.20
N GLU A 1174 -77.81 56.84 -61.31
CA GLU A 1174 -77.29 58.17 -61.66
C GLU A 1174 -75.81 58.16 -62.04
N LYS A 1175 -74.98 57.31 -61.41
CA LYS A 1175 -73.56 57.15 -61.74
C LYS A 1175 -73.35 56.48 -63.10
N VAL A 1176 -74.07 55.40 -63.39
CA VAL A 1176 -73.98 54.64 -64.66
C VAL A 1176 -74.50 55.47 -65.83
N GLY A 1177 -75.58 56.22 -65.64
CA GLY A 1177 -76.16 57.11 -66.66
C GLY A 1177 -76.91 56.38 -67.78
N GLY A 1178 -77.51 57.18 -68.67
CA GLY A 1178 -78.30 56.69 -69.80
C GLY A 1178 -77.44 56.18 -70.96
N TRP A 1179 -77.91 55.10 -71.59
CA TRP A 1179 -77.39 54.57 -72.84
C TRP A 1179 -78.43 54.78 -73.94
N VAL A 1180 -77.99 55.10 -75.16
CA VAL A 1180 -78.87 55.34 -76.32
C VAL A 1180 -78.54 54.35 -77.42
N GLU A 1181 -79.56 53.66 -77.93
CA GLU A 1181 -79.44 52.75 -79.06
C GLU A 1181 -79.82 53.47 -80.36
N ASP A 1182 -78.83 53.66 -81.24
CA ASP A 1182 -79.02 54.16 -82.60
C ASP A 1182 -78.77 53.04 -83.62
N GLY A 1183 -79.02 53.29 -84.91
CA GLY A 1183 -78.83 52.32 -86.00
C GLY A 1183 -77.38 51.83 -86.25
N GLU A 1184 -76.42 52.26 -85.43
CA GLU A 1184 -75.02 51.80 -85.40
C GLU A 1184 -74.68 51.00 -84.12
N GLY A 1185 -75.62 50.86 -83.19
CA GLY A 1185 -75.47 50.17 -81.90
C GLY A 1185 -75.73 51.05 -80.67
N LEU A 1186 -75.71 50.44 -79.48
CA LEU A 1186 -75.77 51.16 -78.20
C LEU A 1186 -74.51 52.00 -77.97
N ARG A 1187 -74.69 53.26 -77.59
CA ARG A 1187 -73.63 54.18 -77.16
C ARG A 1187 -73.92 54.76 -75.77
N CYS A 1188 -72.90 54.75 -74.91
CA CYS A 1188 -72.94 55.39 -73.59
C CYS A 1188 -72.74 56.91 -73.74
N LEU A 1189 -73.45 57.71 -72.96
CA LEU A 1189 -73.44 59.18 -73.07
C LEU A 1189 -72.21 59.88 -72.43
N LYS A 1190 -71.20 59.15 -71.90
CA LYS A 1190 -70.30 59.72 -70.88
C LYS A 1190 -68.84 59.23 -70.91
N GLU A 1191 -68.04 59.70 -71.87
CA GLU A 1191 -66.56 59.67 -71.79
C GLU A 1191 -65.93 61.04 -72.13
N ALA A 1192 -65.23 61.66 -71.15
CA ALA A 1192 -64.32 62.79 -71.38
C ALA A 1192 -63.36 63.06 -70.18
N ASN A 1193 -62.29 62.27 -70.10
CA ASN A 1193 -60.90 62.70 -69.85
C ASN A 1193 -60.61 63.92 -68.92
N THR A 1194 -59.98 63.71 -67.75
CA THR A 1194 -58.94 64.62 -67.20
C THR A 1194 -58.02 63.94 -66.19
N ARG A 1195 -56.88 64.56 -65.85
CA ARG A 1195 -55.75 63.96 -65.09
C ARG A 1195 -55.45 64.69 -63.76
N ALA A 1196 -54.88 63.90 -62.83
CA ALA A 1196 -53.87 64.25 -61.82
C ALA A 1196 -54.23 65.10 -60.59
N ALA A 1197 -54.01 64.52 -59.39
CA ALA A 1197 -53.21 65.09 -58.29
C ALA A 1197 -52.85 64.00 -57.24
N VAL A 1198 -51.75 64.19 -56.51
CA VAL A 1198 -51.35 63.45 -55.28
C VAL A 1198 -50.67 64.48 -54.35
N PRO A 1199 -51.17 64.68 -53.12
CA PRO A 1199 -50.58 64.11 -51.88
C PRO A 1199 -51.60 63.18 -51.17
N ALA A 1200 -51.28 62.21 -50.31
CA ALA A 1200 -50.23 62.02 -49.28
C ALA A 1200 -50.63 62.46 -47.84
N ASP A 1201 -50.15 61.67 -46.87
CA ASP A 1201 -50.26 61.69 -45.38
C ASP A 1201 -51.50 61.16 -44.64
N ASP A 1202 -51.17 60.34 -43.62
CA ASP A 1202 -51.80 59.94 -42.34
C ASP A 1202 -53.27 59.50 -42.22
N GLY A 1203 -53.49 58.42 -41.43
CA GLY A 1203 -54.83 57.99 -40.98
C GLY A 1203 -54.94 56.51 -40.58
N ASP A 1204 -54.26 56.11 -39.51
CA ASP A 1204 -54.18 54.78 -38.89
C ASP A 1204 -55.41 53.81 -38.94
N ASP A 1205 -55.05 52.52 -38.99
CA ASP A 1205 -55.60 51.39 -38.18
C ASP A 1205 -57.12 51.07 -38.25
N PHE A 1206 -57.45 49.91 -38.83
CA PHE A 1206 -57.89 48.75 -38.03
C PHE A 1206 -57.89 47.44 -38.84
N GLY A 1207 -57.68 46.30 -38.17
CA GLY A 1207 -58.03 44.96 -38.68
C GLY A 1207 -59.56 44.76 -38.77
N ASP A 1208 -60.09 43.64 -39.24
CA ASP A 1208 -59.55 42.27 -39.10
C ASP A 1208 -60.22 41.26 -40.08
N MET A 1209 -59.75 40.01 -40.07
CA MET A 1209 -60.38 38.74 -40.51
C MET A 1209 -61.32 38.66 -41.74
N VAL A 1210 -60.76 38.07 -42.81
CA VAL A 1210 -61.06 36.69 -43.27
C VAL A 1210 -62.52 36.22 -43.39
N GLU A 1211 -62.98 36.00 -44.64
CA GLU A 1211 -63.66 34.79 -45.19
C GLU A 1211 -64.10 35.09 -46.65
N PRO A 1212 -64.51 34.11 -47.51
CA PRO A 1212 -64.54 32.66 -47.32
C PRO A 1212 -63.78 31.83 -48.39
N ARG A 1213 -63.58 30.55 -48.04
CA ARG A 1213 -63.52 29.30 -48.85
C ARG A 1213 -63.35 29.30 -50.38
N GLY A 1214 -62.54 28.35 -50.83
CA GLY A 1214 -62.72 27.60 -52.08
C GLY A 1214 -62.14 26.19 -51.93
N ASP A 1215 -62.91 25.16 -52.28
CA ASP A 1215 -62.51 23.74 -52.15
C ASP A 1215 -61.85 23.21 -53.43
N ASP A 1216 -60.65 22.62 -53.30
CA ASP A 1216 -60.12 21.43 -54.04
C ASP A 1216 -58.74 21.01 -53.47
#